data_AF-U9TEE7-F1
#
_entry.id   AF-U9TEE7-F1
#
_cell.length_a   1.000
_cell.length_b   1.000
_cell.length_c   1.000
_cell.angle_alpha   90.00
_cell.angle_beta   90.00
_cell.angle_gamma   90.00
#
_symmetry.space_group_name_H-M   'P 1'
#
loop_
_entity.id
_entity.type
_entity.pdbx_description
1 polymer ?
#
loop_
_entity_poly.entity_id
_entity_poly.type
_entity_poly.pdbx_seq_one_letter_code
_entity_poly.pdbx_strand_id
1 'polypeptide(L)'
;MFPQENPLEISNILEYLETNLICWASKNEKIDNFIQEMQLKFINRDDVVFEWIPYSQFYKIQETSKNGLTTVHSAIWKDGPIYWYRRYVRSSNKKVALKYLHTSQDSINFLVNETKKYSTKYDNFLVLYGISQNPDTNDYILVQDNSINLANWNSGNEKIDDFIQEMQLKVNNIYDIVFEWIPYNQLDEVKEIDKNGSIIIYSAIRKDGPLYKKYWNDYKRDSSKNVALKCFQNSQDSIDFLINETKKYSINYKTCLALYGISQNPDTNDYILVQSNSINLANWNSGNEKIDDFIQKMQLKMNNYCNVAFEWIPFNQLGKIKEIGKNGSITIYSAIWKDGPLCCNIYNKQYVRYPNKVVALKYLHNSQNSIDFLINEAKKYSTQILDRVICDIYGISQNQETNDYILVLAWASGNEKIDDFVQEMQLKINNKNDVVFEWIPYCQFRETRRTGKNGPITVYSARWNDGPIYYNNYNSGYTNTFYKKVALKYLHNSQNSIDFLINEAKKYYTKMLDKTMCNIYGISHNPYTNNYILVMEWTSGNEKIDDFIQEMELKVIEEEDLVFEWIPYNQFNKIKEISKDGPISIYSAIYKDGPIVVDDYYGMYKSRANINVFLKYLHNSQNYIEILTNEVRKLLTSIFGISVLRIYGISQNPDTSDYILVQRNFTSMSGNKKIDDFIQEIQLKISNFDEIVFEWIPYNQLYEINEIKKNGSITVYSAIWENGPFILRKNNYKYTRDSTKTVALNYLHNSQNSVDSLINEAKKYLTKSWDGANNDIYGISQNPNTNNYILVLVWTNWLSW
;
A
#
# COMPACT_ATOMS: atom_id res chain seq x y z
N MET A 1 -33.69 -52.21 10.04
CA MET A 1 -33.80 -52.47 8.59
C MET A 1 -34.79 -51.45 8.05
N PHE A 2 -34.29 -50.26 7.73
CA PHE A 2 -35.06 -49.21 7.04
C PHE A 2 -34.91 -49.45 5.54
N PRO A 3 -35.94 -49.25 4.70
CA PRO A 3 -35.75 -49.34 3.27
C PRO A 3 -34.77 -48.25 2.85
N GLN A 4 -33.68 -48.64 2.18
CA GLN A 4 -32.90 -47.73 1.35
C GLN A 4 -33.80 -47.27 0.21
N GLU A 5 -34.40 -46.09 0.33
CA GLU A 5 -34.84 -45.36 -0.84
C GLU A 5 -33.59 -44.72 -1.47
N ASN A 6 -33.29 -45.17 -2.69
CA ASN A 6 -32.24 -44.60 -3.53
C ASN A 6 -32.39 -43.07 -3.61
N PRO A 7 -31.36 -42.28 -3.32
CA PRO A 7 -31.38 -40.86 -3.64
C PRO A 7 -31.28 -40.73 -5.17
N LEU A 8 -32.40 -40.44 -5.84
CA LEU A 8 -32.37 -39.98 -7.23
C LEU A 8 -31.51 -38.70 -7.31
N GLU A 9 -30.41 -38.78 -8.04
CA GLU A 9 -29.58 -37.62 -8.42
C GLU A 9 -30.37 -36.73 -9.38
N ILE A 10 -31.17 -35.82 -8.84
CA ILE A 10 -31.84 -34.80 -9.65
C ILE A 10 -30.82 -33.71 -9.96
N SER A 11 -30.10 -33.89 -11.06
CA SER A 11 -29.06 -32.96 -11.53
C SER A 11 -29.62 -31.79 -12.35
N ASN A 12 -30.91 -31.81 -12.71
CA ASN A 12 -31.54 -30.82 -13.58
C ASN A 12 -32.80 -30.22 -12.93
N ILE A 13 -32.83 -28.88 -12.78
CA ILE A 13 -33.99 -28.19 -12.18
C ILE A 13 -35.26 -28.41 -13.02
N LEU A 14 -35.12 -28.47 -14.35
CA LEU A 14 -36.25 -28.70 -15.27
C LEU A 14 -36.91 -30.06 -15.03
N GLU A 15 -36.12 -31.10 -14.76
CA GLU A 15 -36.64 -32.44 -14.47
C GLU A 15 -37.31 -32.51 -13.07
N TYR A 16 -36.78 -31.78 -12.07
CA TYR A 16 -37.45 -31.58 -10.78
C TYR A 16 -38.80 -30.87 -10.95
N LEU A 17 -38.83 -29.80 -11.75
CA LEU A 17 -40.01 -29.01 -12.04
C LEU A 17 -41.05 -29.84 -12.80
N GLU A 18 -40.66 -30.64 -13.79
CA GLU A 18 -41.58 -31.51 -14.54
C GLU A 18 -42.16 -32.65 -13.68
N THR A 19 -41.35 -33.24 -12.80
CA THR A 19 -41.77 -34.42 -12.01
C THR A 19 -42.55 -34.10 -10.73
N ASN A 20 -42.33 -32.93 -10.11
CA ASN A 20 -42.97 -32.56 -8.84
C ASN A 20 -44.08 -31.48 -8.97
N LEU A 21 -44.30 -30.86 -10.14
CA LEU A 21 -45.12 -29.63 -10.25
C LEU A 21 -46.44 -29.72 -11.02
N ILE A 22 -47.08 -30.88 -11.07
CA ILE A 22 -48.45 -31.00 -11.63
C ILE A 22 -49.49 -30.15 -10.83
N CYS A 23 -49.10 -29.52 -9.70
CA CYS A 23 -49.98 -28.78 -8.80
C CYS A 23 -50.03 -27.24 -8.95
N TRP A 24 -49.21 -26.60 -9.80
CA TRP A 24 -49.04 -25.12 -9.80
C TRP A 24 -49.28 -24.41 -11.15
N ALA A 25 -50.12 -24.96 -12.02
CA ALA A 25 -50.62 -24.20 -13.17
C ALA A 25 -51.54 -23.08 -12.68
N SER A 26 -51.28 -21.83 -13.09
CA SER A 26 -52.10 -20.67 -12.75
C SER A 26 -53.49 -20.71 -13.41
N LYS A 27 -53.79 -21.79 -14.15
CA LYS A 27 -54.94 -21.95 -15.06
C LYS A 27 -54.95 -20.89 -16.18
N ASN A 28 -53.80 -20.23 -16.43
CA ASN A 28 -53.63 -19.21 -17.46
C ASN A 28 -52.33 -19.47 -18.21
N GLU A 29 -52.47 -19.95 -19.44
CA GLU A 29 -51.36 -20.36 -20.30
C GLU A 29 -50.29 -19.26 -20.48
N LYS A 30 -50.70 -17.99 -20.54
CA LYS A 30 -49.74 -16.87 -20.69
C LYS A 30 -48.87 -16.67 -19.45
N ILE A 31 -49.43 -16.86 -18.26
CA ILE A 31 -48.70 -16.73 -16.99
C ILE A 31 -47.82 -17.96 -16.79
N ASP A 32 -48.34 -19.14 -17.08
CA ASP A 32 -47.57 -20.39 -17.00
C ASP A 32 -46.35 -20.34 -17.94
N ASN A 33 -46.53 -19.88 -19.18
CA ASN A 33 -45.43 -19.67 -20.14
C ASN A 33 -44.42 -18.62 -19.64
N PHE A 34 -44.89 -17.54 -19.01
CA PHE A 34 -44.00 -16.51 -18.47
C PHE A 34 -43.20 -17.00 -17.25
N ILE A 35 -43.82 -17.77 -16.35
CA ILE A 35 -43.12 -18.40 -15.22
C ILE A 35 -42.02 -19.33 -15.75
N GLN A 36 -42.32 -20.14 -16.77
CA GLN A 36 -41.32 -20.99 -17.43
C GLN A 36 -40.20 -20.15 -18.05
N GLU A 37 -40.51 -19.04 -18.74
CA GLU A 37 -39.51 -18.12 -19.28
C GLU A 37 -38.56 -17.60 -18.17
N MET A 38 -39.11 -17.26 -17.00
CA MET A 38 -38.32 -16.78 -15.85
C MET A 38 -37.49 -17.91 -15.21
N GLN A 39 -38.02 -19.13 -15.14
CA GLN A 39 -37.30 -20.31 -14.65
C GLN A 39 -36.16 -20.73 -15.59
N LEU A 40 -36.31 -20.54 -16.90
CA LEU A 40 -35.24 -20.82 -17.88
C LEU A 40 -34.09 -19.80 -17.83
N LYS A 41 -34.30 -18.62 -17.25
CA LYS A 41 -33.25 -17.61 -17.01
C LYS A 41 -32.39 -17.91 -15.77
N PHE A 42 -32.59 -19.05 -15.13
CA PHE A 42 -31.84 -19.52 -13.97
C PHE A 42 -30.39 -19.85 -14.36
N ILE A 43 -29.41 -19.15 -13.77
CA ILE A 43 -28.00 -19.26 -14.15
C ILE A 43 -27.18 -19.96 -13.05
N ASN A 44 -27.53 -19.79 -11.77
CA ASN A 44 -26.74 -20.28 -10.65
C ASN A 44 -27.55 -21.14 -9.66
N ARG A 45 -26.94 -22.17 -9.05
CA ARG A 45 -27.62 -23.11 -8.14
C ARG A 45 -28.22 -22.43 -6.91
N ASP A 46 -27.71 -21.26 -6.54
CA ASP A 46 -28.17 -20.52 -5.36
C ASP A 46 -29.35 -19.59 -5.67
N ASP A 47 -29.74 -19.38 -6.95
CA ASP A 47 -30.85 -18.50 -7.33
C ASP A 47 -32.21 -19.03 -6.82
N VAL A 48 -33.20 -18.14 -6.67
CA VAL A 48 -34.53 -18.55 -6.23
C VAL A 48 -35.37 -19.03 -7.41
N VAL A 49 -36.06 -20.15 -7.20
CA VAL A 49 -37.00 -20.69 -8.18
C VAL A 49 -38.24 -19.81 -8.23
N PHE A 50 -38.38 -19.06 -9.32
CA PHE A 50 -39.56 -18.25 -9.58
C PHE A 50 -40.78 -19.14 -9.84
N GLU A 51 -41.91 -18.93 -9.16
CA GLU A 51 -43.05 -19.85 -9.24
C GLU A 51 -44.43 -19.21 -9.08
N TRP A 52 -45.47 -19.96 -9.43
CA TRP A 52 -46.84 -19.63 -9.04
C TRP A 52 -47.09 -20.10 -7.61
N ILE A 53 -47.55 -19.19 -6.75
CA ILE A 53 -47.78 -19.45 -5.33
C ILE A 53 -49.28 -19.41 -5.07
N PRO A 54 -49.92 -20.54 -4.70
CA PRO A 54 -51.34 -20.55 -4.36
C PRO A 54 -51.65 -19.59 -3.21
N TYR A 55 -52.68 -18.74 -3.34
CA TYR A 55 -53.00 -17.73 -2.31
C TYR A 55 -53.23 -18.31 -0.91
N SER A 56 -53.77 -19.54 -0.84
CA SER A 56 -53.98 -20.28 0.41
C SER A 56 -52.71 -20.58 1.21
N GLN A 57 -51.53 -20.36 0.62
CA GLN A 57 -50.23 -20.48 1.27
C GLN A 57 -49.89 -19.30 2.19
N PHE A 58 -50.64 -18.19 2.11
CA PHE A 58 -50.39 -16.99 2.90
C PHE A 58 -51.35 -16.88 4.09
N TYR A 59 -50.81 -16.53 5.26
CA TYR A 59 -51.59 -16.29 6.47
C TYR A 59 -51.02 -15.13 7.29
N LYS A 60 -51.81 -14.62 8.26
CA LYS A 60 -51.50 -13.37 8.99
C LYS A 60 -51.22 -12.19 8.04
N ILE A 61 -52.06 -12.03 7.02
CA ILE A 61 -51.94 -10.96 6.04
C ILE A 61 -52.32 -9.63 6.72
N GLN A 62 -51.45 -8.63 6.65
CA GLN A 62 -51.63 -7.30 7.22
C GLN A 62 -51.29 -6.24 6.17
N GLU A 63 -52.20 -5.30 5.92
CA GLU A 63 -51.92 -4.17 5.02
C GLU A 63 -50.81 -3.30 5.60
N THR A 64 -49.79 -3.00 4.79
CA THR A 64 -48.65 -2.18 5.21
C THR A 64 -48.59 -0.84 4.51
N SER A 65 -49.05 -0.75 3.27
CA SER A 65 -49.12 0.51 2.52
C SER A 65 -50.05 0.40 1.32
N LYS A 66 -50.68 1.52 0.93
CA LYS A 66 -51.57 1.61 -0.22
C LYS A 66 -51.16 2.75 -1.15
N ASN A 67 -51.10 2.47 -2.45
CA ASN A 67 -50.88 3.42 -3.54
C ASN A 67 -52.01 3.24 -4.57
N GLY A 68 -52.31 4.26 -5.38
CA GLY A 68 -53.47 4.30 -6.29
C GLY A 68 -53.75 2.98 -7.03
N LEU A 69 -52.73 2.36 -7.63
CA LEU A 69 -52.85 1.10 -8.38
C LEU A 69 -52.30 -0.13 -7.65
N THR A 70 -51.66 0.01 -6.48
CA THR A 70 -51.03 -1.13 -5.79
C THR A 70 -51.15 -1.06 -4.27
N THR A 71 -51.38 -2.20 -3.63
CA THR A 71 -51.39 -2.30 -2.16
C THR A 71 -50.38 -3.33 -1.71
N VAL A 72 -49.51 -2.99 -0.75
CA VAL A 72 -48.53 -3.92 -0.19
C VAL A 72 -49.05 -4.43 1.16
N HIS A 73 -49.03 -5.74 1.32
CA HIS A 73 -49.33 -6.42 2.58
C HIS A 73 -48.12 -7.22 3.05
N SER A 74 -47.97 -7.39 4.37
CA SER A 74 -47.07 -8.38 4.95
C SER A 74 -47.82 -9.67 5.25
N ALA A 75 -47.23 -10.82 4.95
CA ALA A 75 -47.82 -12.14 5.22
C ALA A 75 -46.76 -13.17 5.63
N ILE A 76 -47.19 -14.30 6.17
CA ILE A 76 -46.36 -15.49 6.34
C ILE A 76 -46.72 -16.51 5.25
N TRP A 77 -45.71 -16.95 4.50
CA TRP A 77 -45.81 -18.01 3.50
C TRP A 77 -45.49 -19.37 4.13
N LYS A 78 -46.43 -20.32 4.07
CA LYS A 78 -46.45 -21.59 4.83
C LYS A 78 -45.37 -22.62 4.45
N ASP A 79 -44.71 -22.51 3.30
CA ASP A 79 -43.67 -23.47 2.88
C ASP A 79 -42.43 -22.78 2.28
N GLY A 80 -42.37 -21.44 2.34
CA GLY A 80 -41.24 -20.63 1.89
C GLY A 80 -40.78 -20.87 0.44
N PRO A 81 -39.76 -20.14 -0.05
CA PRO A 81 -39.17 -20.39 -1.36
C PRO A 81 -38.44 -21.73 -1.45
N ILE A 82 -38.32 -22.25 -2.67
CA ILE A 82 -37.47 -23.41 -3.01
C ILE A 82 -36.03 -22.93 -3.18
N TYR A 83 -35.08 -23.66 -2.60
CA TYR A 83 -33.64 -23.40 -2.77
C TYR A 83 -32.86 -24.71 -2.89
N TRP A 84 -31.61 -24.62 -3.37
CA TRP A 84 -30.73 -25.77 -3.53
C TRP A 84 -29.91 -26.05 -2.26
N TYR A 85 -30.02 -27.25 -1.70
CA TYR A 85 -29.10 -27.76 -0.67
C TYR A 85 -28.78 -29.23 -0.94
N ARG A 86 -27.76 -29.48 -1.79
CA ARG A 86 -27.43 -30.79 -2.38
C ARG A 86 -28.54 -31.42 -3.26
N ARG A 87 -29.80 -31.02 -3.05
CA ARG A 87 -31.04 -31.25 -3.82
C ARG A 87 -31.98 -30.05 -3.61
N TYR A 88 -32.98 -29.87 -4.47
CA TYR A 88 -34.00 -28.83 -4.26
C TYR A 88 -34.90 -29.17 -3.07
N VAL A 89 -35.06 -28.22 -2.15
CA VAL A 89 -35.91 -28.34 -0.95
C VAL A 89 -36.70 -27.06 -0.70
N ARG A 90 -37.88 -27.18 -0.11
CA ARG A 90 -38.67 -26.06 0.40
C ARG A 90 -38.03 -25.52 1.69
N SER A 91 -37.98 -24.21 1.84
CA SER A 91 -37.57 -23.57 3.09
C SER A 91 -38.69 -23.63 4.14
N SER A 92 -38.41 -23.21 5.37
CA SER A 92 -39.46 -23.09 6.39
C SER A 92 -40.36 -21.88 6.11
N ASN A 93 -41.45 -21.76 6.89
CA ASN A 93 -42.29 -20.56 6.95
C ASN A 93 -41.48 -19.27 6.81
N LYS A 94 -41.78 -18.46 5.78
CA LYS A 94 -41.07 -17.21 5.51
C LYS A 94 -42.01 -16.01 5.56
N LYS A 95 -41.58 -14.94 6.21
CA LYS A 95 -42.29 -13.65 6.13
C LYS A 95 -42.03 -13.03 4.76
N VAL A 96 -43.10 -12.70 4.03
CA VAL A 96 -43.05 -12.16 2.66
C VAL A 96 -43.90 -10.90 2.55
N ALA A 97 -43.62 -10.12 1.52
CA ALA A 97 -44.42 -8.97 1.15
C ALA A 97 -45.21 -9.29 -0.13
N LEU A 98 -46.49 -8.96 -0.10
CA LEU A 98 -47.48 -9.21 -1.13
C LEU A 98 -47.86 -7.88 -1.76
N LYS A 99 -47.36 -7.59 -2.97
CA LYS A 99 -47.72 -6.38 -3.73
C LYS A 99 -48.89 -6.71 -4.65
N TYR A 100 -50.10 -6.30 -4.26
CA TYR A 100 -51.34 -6.43 -5.02
C TYR A 100 -51.34 -5.42 -6.16
N LEU A 101 -51.68 -5.86 -7.36
CA LEU A 101 -51.79 -5.04 -8.56
C LEU A 101 -53.27 -4.87 -8.92
N HIS A 102 -53.86 -3.73 -8.56
CA HIS A 102 -55.25 -3.40 -8.83
C HIS A 102 -55.39 -2.90 -10.28
N THR A 103 -55.61 -3.82 -11.23
CA THR A 103 -55.67 -3.49 -12.66
C THR A 103 -57.04 -3.80 -13.25
N SER A 104 -57.60 -2.88 -14.06
CA SER A 104 -58.96 -3.03 -14.59
C SER A 104 -59.06 -3.50 -16.05
N GLN A 105 -58.03 -3.37 -16.92
CA GLN A 105 -58.24 -3.62 -18.37
C GLN A 105 -57.10 -4.30 -19.18
N ASP A 106 -55.91 -4.57 -18.65
CA ASP A 106 -54.87 -5.36 -19.37
C ASP A 106 -53.89 -6.03 -18.37
N SER A 107 -54.47 -6.77 -17.42
CA SER A 107 -53.81 -7.21 -16.18
C SER A 107 -52.57 -8.10 -16.38
N ILE A 108 -52.53 -8.93 -17.44
CA ILE A 108 -51.41 -9.88 -17.65
C ILE A 108 -50.17 -9.19 -18.25
N ASN A 109 -50.33 -8.33 -19.25
CA ASN A 109 -49.19 -7.61 -19.83
C ASN A 109 -48.57 -6.65 -18.82
N PHE A 110 -49.40 -5.98 -18.02
CA PHE A 110 -48.95 -5.15 -16.91
C PHE A 110 -48.21 -5.99 -15.86
N LEU A 111 -48.77 -7.12 -15.44
CA LEU A 111 -48.12 -8.06 -14.52
C LEU A 111 -46.75 -8.52 -15.04
N VAL A 112 -46.66 -8.91 -16.31
CA VAL A 112 -45.40 -9.36 -16.94
C VAL A 112 -44.36 -8.23 -16.96
N ASN A 113 -44.75 -7.03 -17.39
CA ASN A 113 -43.85 -5.87 -17.43
C ASN A 113 -43.37 -5.47 -16.05
N GLU A 114 -44.27 -5.44 -15.06
CA GLU A 114 -43.96 -5.14 -13.67
C GLU A 114 -43.06 -6.21 -13.06
N THR A 115 -43.32 -7.50 -13.34
CA THR A 115 -42.48 -8.62 -12.87
C THR A 115 -41.05 -8.54 -13.40
N LYS A 116 -40.87 -8.15 -14.67
CA LYS A 116 -39.56 -8.02 -15.31
C LYS A 116 -38.67 -6.94 -14.67
N LYS A 117 -39.23 -6.03 -13.86
CA LYS A 117 -38.46 -5.04 -13.10
C LYS A 117 -37.66 -5.64 -11.93
N TYR A 118 -38.05 -6.82 -11.43
CA TYR A 118 -37.45 -7.41 -10.24
C TYR A 118 -36.41 -8.47 -10.59
N SER A 119 -35.49 -8.74 -9.65
CA SER A 119 -34.50 -9.80 -9.78
C SER A 119 -34.97 -11.11 -9.13
N THR A 120 -34.60 -12.23 -9.74
CA THR A 120 -34.79 -13.59 -9.20
C THR A 120 -33.50 -14.16 -8.58
N LYS A 121 -32.40 -13.42 -8.62
CA LYS A 121 -31.11 -13.85 -8.04
C LYS A 121 -31.16 -13.77 -6.52
N TYR A 122 -30.68 -14.81 -5.85
CA TYR A 122 -30.74 -14.91 -4.38
C TYR A 122 -29.93 -13.84 -3.64
N ASP A 123 -28.84 -13.36 -4.24
CA ASP A 123 -27.94 -12.36 -3.64
C ASP A 123 -28.36 -10.89 -3.87
N ASN A 124 -29.47 -10.67 -4.58
CA ASN A 124 -29.94 -9.35 -4.99
C ASN A 124 -30.97 -8.76 -4.03
N PHE A 125 -31.01 -7.43 -3.98
CA PHE A 125 -32.01 -6.68 -3.22
C PHE A 125 -33.43 -6.91 -3.79
N LEU A 126 -34.41 -7.19 -2.92
CA LEU A 126 -35.81 -7.49 -3.28
C LEU A 126 -35.98 -8.66 -4.25
N VAL A 127 -35.52 -9.85 -3.84
CA VAL A 127 -35.76 -11.07 -4.60
C VAL A 127 -37.25 -11.30 -4.76
N LEU A 128 -37.67 -11.46 -6.02
CA LEU A 128 -39.04 -11.83 -6.35
C LEU A 128 -39.15 -13.36 -6.41
N TYR A 129 -40.01 -13.90 -5.55
CA TYR A 129 -40.22 -15.35 -5.42
C TYR A 129 -41.24 -15.89 -6.39
N GLY A 130 -42.22 -15.08 -6.77
CA GLY A 130 -43.28 -15.59 -7.60
C GLY A 130 -44.46 -14.65 -7.76
N ILE A 131 -45.49 -15.21 -8.39
CA ILE A 131 -46.77 -14.57 -8.62
C ILE A 131 -47.85 -15.36 -7.88
N SER A 132 -48.83 -14.66 -7.32
CA SER A 132 -50.07 -15.22 -6.81
C SER A 132 -51.26 -14.45 -7.37
N GLN A 133 -52.47 -14.91 -7.07
CA GLN A 133 -53.70 -14.20 -7.39
C GLN A 133 -54.67 -14.34 -6.23
N ASN A 134 -55.24 -13.21 -5.80
CA ASN A 134 -56.27 -13.21 -4.78
C ASN A 134 -57.56 -13.84 -5.38
N PRO A 135 -58.09 -14.94 -4.83
CA PRO A 135 -59.31 -15.56 -5.33
C PRO A 135 -60.55 -14.67 -5.16
N ASP A 136 -60.54 -13.74 -4.20
CA ASP A 136 -61.70 -12.90 -3.89
C ASP A 136 -61.76 -11.64 -4.78
N THR A 137 -60.60 -11.02 -5.04
CA THR A 137 -60.53 -9.77 -5.84
C THR A 137 -60.08 -9.98 -7.27
N ASN A 138 -59.55 -11.16 -7.60
CA ASN A 138 -58.84 -11.49 -8.85
C ASN A 138 -57.58 -10.64 -9.12
N ASP A 139 -57.15 -9.79 -8.18
CA ASP A 139 -55.91 -9.05 -8.28
C ASP A 139 -54.70 -10.00 -8.31
N TYR A 140 -53.77 -9.74 -9.22
CA TYR A 140 -52.48 -10.41 -9.20
C TYR A 140 -51.59 -9.83 -8.11
N ILE A 141 -50.75 -10.70 -7.54
CA ILE A 141 -49.90 -10.39 -6.40
C ILE A 141 -48.47 -10.76 -6.76
N LEU A 142 -47.53 -9.83 -6.61
CA LEU A 142 -46.11 -10.12 -6.63
C LEU A 142 -45.64 -10.48 -5.22
N VAL A 143 -44.97 -11.63 -5.09
CA VAL A 143 -44.52 -12.18 -3.81
C VAL A 143 -43.02 -11.98 -3.71
N GLN A 144 -42.60 -11.10 -2.80
CA GLN A 144 -41.20 -10.67 -2.67
C GLN A 144 -40.70 -10.81 -1.23
N ASP A 145 -39.37 -10.76 -1.07
CA ASP A 145 -38.73 -10.78 0.23
C ASP A 145 -39.21 -9.62 1.12
N ASN A 146 -39.48 -9.91 2.40
CA ASN A 146 -39.93 -8.93 3.39
C ASN A 146 -38.84 -8.59 4.41
N SER A 147 -37.58 -8.76 4.00
CA SER A 147 -36.41 -8.45 4.84
C SER A 147 -36.41 -6.99 5.29
N ILE A 148 -37.14 -6.11 4.61
CA ILE A 148 -37.23 -4.69 4.93
C ILE A 148 -38.69 -4.26 4.87
N ASN A 149 -39.12 -3.51 5.88
CA ASN A 149 -40.48 -3.00 6.00
C ASN A 149 -40.80 -2.04 4.83
N LEU A 150 -41.44 -2.55 3.78
CA LEU A 150 -41.78 -1.83 2.55
C LEU A 150 -42.80 -0.70 2.74
N ALA A 151 -43.41 -0.60 3.93
CA ALA A 151 -44.47 0.35 4.25
C ALA A 151 -44.09 1.83 3.98
N ASN A 152 -42.80 2.16 3.99
CA ASN A 152 -42.31 3.54 3.92
C ASN A 152 -41.74 3.95 2.55
N TRP A 153 -41.90 3.12 1.50
CA TRP A 153 -41.16 3.29 0.24
C TRP A 153 -41.95 3.94 -0.90
N ASN A 154 -43.23 4.21 -0.69
CA ASN A 154 -44.06 4.85 -1.71
C ASN A 154 -44.00 6.37 -1.58
N SER A 155 -43.58 7.04 -2.64
CA SER A 155 -43.62 8.51 -2.74
C SER A 155 -45.01 9.05 -3.12
N GLY A 156 -45.89 8.19 -3.65
CA GLY A 156 -47.12 8.61 -4.30
C GLY A 156 -46.90 9.11 -5.73
N ASN A 157 -45.68 9.04 -6.26
CA ASN A 157 -45.32 9.40 -7.62
C ASN A 157 -44.63 8.22 -8.33
N GLU A 158 -45.31 7.63 -9.31
CA GLU A 158 -44.85 6.44 -10.04
C GLU A 158 -43.44 6.60 -10.63
N LYS A 159 -43.11 7.78 -11.16
CA LYS A 159 -41.81 8.06 -11.78
C LYS A 159 -40.66 8.08 -10.76
N ILE A 160 -40.93 8.59 -9.55
CA ILE A 160 -39.96 8.57 -8.44
C ILE A 160 -39.81 7.16 -7.90
N ASP A 161 -40.92 6.44 -7.74
CA ASP A 161 -40.92 5.06 -7.25
C ASP A 161 -40.13 4.14 -8.20
N ASP A 162 -40.36 4.25 -9.51
CA ASP A 162 -39.61 3.53 -10.55
C ASP A 162 -38.11 3.87 -10.50
N PHE A 163 -37.75 5.15 -10.29
CA PHE A 163 -36.36 5.56 -10.18
C PHE A 163 -35.68 5.04 -8.90
N ILE A 164 -36.38 5.06 -7.76
CA ILE A 164 -35.89 4.47 -6.52
C ILE A 164 -35.59 2.98 -6.75
N GLN A 165 -36.51 2.26 -7.41
CA GLN A 165 -36.29 0.87 -7.78
C GLN A 165 -35.07 0.69 -8.70
N GLU A 166 -34.90 1.55 -9.72
CA GLU A 166 -33.72 1.55 -10.61
C GLU A 166 -32.42 1.67 -9.80
N MET A 167 -32.38 2.55 -8.79
CA MET A 167 -31.20 2.77 -7.95
C MET A 167 -30.95 1.60 -7.00
N GLN A 168 -31.99 0.99 -6.46
CA GLN A 168 -31.89 -0.17 -5.58
C GLN A 168 -31.34 -1.41 -6.30
N LEU A 169 -31.70 -1.62 -7.57
CA LEU A 169 -31.17 -2.71 -8.39
C LEU A 169 -29.67 -2.57 -8.68
N LYS A 170 -29.07 -1.38 -8.48
CA LYS A 170 -27.63 -1.15 -8.61
C LYS A 170 -26.83 -1.57 -7.36
N VAL A 171 -27.49 -1.88 -6.26
CA VAL A 171 -26.85 -2.32 -5.00
C VAL A 171 -26.22 -3.70 -5.21
N ASN A 172 -24.90 -3.75 -5.32
CA ASN A 172 -24.18 -5.00 -5.57
C ASN A 172 -23.08 -5.27 -4.55
N ASN A 173 -22.40 -4.23 -4.07
CA ASN A 173 -21.24 -4.35 -3.22
C ASN A 173 -21.60 -4.35 -1.73
N ILE A 174 -20.72 -4.94 -0.93
CA ILE A 174 -20.78 -4.83 0.51
C ILE A 174 -20.60 -3.35 0.87
N TYR A 175 -21.45 -2.84 1.74
CA TYR A 175 -21.60 -1.45 2.13
C TYR A 175 -22.24 -0.55 1.07
N ASP A 176 -22.94 -1.07 0.06
CA ASP A 176 -23.82 -0.21 -0.73
C ASP A 176 -25.09 0.13 0.07
N ILE A 177 -25.46 1.41 0.05
CA ILE A 177 -26.71 1.94 0.59
C ILE A 177 -27.83 1.51 -0.32
N VAL A 178 -28.90 1.06 0.32
CA VAL A 178 -30.20 0.94 -0.32
C VAL A 178 -30.77 2.35 -0.40
N PHE A 179 -30.94 2.84 -1.62
CA PHE A 179 -31.58 4.12 -1.87
C PHE A 179 -33.10 4.03 -1.58
N GLU A 180 -33.66 4.97 -0.81
CA GLU A 180 -35.04 4.86 -0.31
C GLU A 180 -35.87 6.14 -0.53
N TRP A 181 -37.20 6.00 -0.55
CA TRP A 181 -38.08 7.10 -0.18
C TRP A 181 -38.02 7.29 1.34
N ILE A 182 -37.88 8.53 1.79
CA ILE A 182 -37.78 8.90 3.20
C ILE A 182 -38.97 9.80 3.53
N PRO A 183 -39.99 9.29 4.24
CA PRO A 183 -41.10 10.12 4.69
C PRO A 183 -40.60 11.31 5.51
N TYR A 184 -41.14 12.51 5.25
CA TYR A 184 -40.65 13.74 5.89
C TYR A 184 -40.73 13.68 7.42
N ASN A 185 -41.70 12.97 7.98
CA ASN A 185 -41.86 12.75 9.43
C ASN A 185 -40.72 11.94 10.08
N GLN A 186 -39.82 11.35 9.29
CA GLN A 186 -38.60 10.68 9.75
C GLN A 186 -37.43 11.65 9.96
N LEU A 187 -37.60 12.93 9.62
CA LEU A 187 -36.62 13.99 9.76
C LEU A 187 -37.00 14.90 10.93
N ASP A 188 -36.21 14.86 12.01
CA ASP A 188 -36.36 15.74 13.17
C ASP A 188 -35.33 16.88 13.13
N GLU A 189 -35.57 17.93 13.92
CA GLU A 189 -34.65 19.06 14.10
C GLU A 189 -34.17 19.70 12.77
N VAL A 190 -35.07 19.81 11.79
CA VAL A 190 -34.75 20.43 10.50
C VAL A 190 -34.38 21.91 10.71
N LYS A 191 -33.13 22.25 10.41
CA LYS A 191 -32.55 23.61 10.56
C LYS A 191 -31.90 24.04 9.27
N GLU A 192 -32.30 25.20 8.74
CA GLU A 192 -31.67 25.81 7.57
C GLU A 192 -30.21 26.16 7.89
N ILE A 193 -29.29 25.75 7.02
CA ILE A 193 -27.86 26.01 7.15
C ILE A 193 -27.45 27.11 6.19
N ASP A 194 -27.94 27.02 4.94
CA ASP A 194 -27.50 27.88 3.85
C ASP A 194 -28.54 27.92 2.72
N LYS A 195 -28.50 29.00 1.94
CA LYS A 195 -29.36 29.22 0.78
C LYS A 195 -28.53 29.79 -0.38
N ASN A 196 -28.53 29.06 -1.50
CA ASN A 196 -27.83 29.46 -2.72
C ASN A 196 -28.75 29.37 -3.93
N GLY A 197 -29.19 30.52 -4.45
CA GLY A 197 -30.16 30.59 -5.55
C GLY A 197 -31.45 29.82 -5.22
N SER A 198 -31.76 28.80 -6.03
CA SER A 198 -32.94 27.93 -5.88
C SER A 198 -32.71 26.70 -4.99
N ILE A 199 -31.53 26.56 -4.38
CA ILE A 199 -31.21 25.41 -3.51
C ILE A 199 -31.10 25.88 -2.06
N ILE A 200 -31.84 25.22 -1.16
CA ILE A 200 -31.70 25.42 0.29
C ILE A 200 -31.13 24.15 0.92
N ILE A 201 -30.17 24.33 1.81
CA ILE A 201 -29.52 23.26 2.55
C ILE A 201 -30.03 23.29 3.98
N TYR A 202 -30.54 22.16 4.46
CA TYR A 202 -30.91 21.98 5.87
C TYR A 202 -30.05 20.87 6.51
N SER A 203 -29.89 20.96 7.83
CA SER A 203 -29.45 19.85 8.68
C SER A 203 -30.67 19.22 9.34
N ALA A 204 -30.67 17.91 9.50
CA ALA A 204 -31.73 17.21 10.23
C ALA A 204 -31.18 15.94 10.90
N ILE A 205 -31.94 15.41 11.86
CA ILE A 205 -31.72 14.09 12.45
C ILE A 205 -32.69 13.12 11.78
N ARG A 206 -32.17 12.13 11.05
CA ARG A 206 -33.00 11.04 10.52
C ARG A 206 -33.19 9.99 11.64
N LYS A 207 -34.45 9.70 12.02
CA LYS A 207 -34.80 8.74 13.10
C LYS A 207 -34.26 7.35 12.85
N ASP A 208 -34.56 6.83 11.66
CA ASP A 208 -34.08 5.57 11.15
C ASP A 208 -32.86 5.81 10.27
N GLY A 209 -31.69 5.28 10.60
CA GLY A 209 -30.50 5.45 9.78
C GLY A 209 -30.63 4.83 8.38
N PRO A 210 -29.68 5.14 7.47
CA PRO A 210 -29.64 4.53 6.15
C PRO A 210 -29.53 3.00 6.24
N LEU A 211 -30.17 2.32 5.29
CA LEU A 211 -30.07 0.88 5.13
C LEU A 211 -28.93 0.54 4.18
N TYR A 212 -28.13 -0.48 4.49
CA TYR A 212 -27.01 -0.87 3.62
C TYR A 212 -26.77 -2.38 3.60
N LYS A 213 -26.14 -2.87 2.52
CA LYS A 213 -25.75 -4.27 2.34
C LYS A 213 -24.56 -4.61 3.23
N LYS A 214 -24.69 -5.61 4.09
CA LYS A 214 -23.62 -6.18 4.93
C LYS A 214 -23.00 -7.40 4.22
N TYR A 215 -22.04 -8.06 4.88
CA TYR A 215 -21.51 -9.35 4.45
C TYR A 215 -22.61 -10.41 4.37
N TRP A 216 -22.50 -11.35 3.43
CA TRP A 216 -23.38 -12.52 3.27
C TRP A 216 -24.86 -12.18 2.99
N ASN A 217 -25.12 -11.16 2.17
CA ASN A 217 -26.47 -10.74 1.71
C ASN A 217 -27.46 -10.34 2.81
N ASP A 218 -26.95 -10.02 3.99
CA ASP A 218 -27.73 -9.43 5.07
C ASP A 218 -27.82 -7.91 4.90
N TYR A 219 -28.94 -7.31 5.29
CA TYR A 219 -29.15 -5.86 5.24
C TYR A 219 -29.28 -5.33 6.65
N LYS A 220 -28.50 -4.29 6.96
CA LYS A 220 -28.52 -3.65 8.28
C LYS A 220 -28.97 -2.21 8.16
N ARG A 221 -29.94 -1.84 8.98
CA ARG A 221 -30.33 -0.44 9.18
C ARG A 221 -29.49 0.17 10.29
N ASP A 222 -28.94 1.34 10.02
CA ASP A 222 -28.25 2.11 11.06
C ASP A 222 -29.22 2.75 12.05
N SER A 223 -28.69 3.11 13.22
CA SER A 223 -29.37 3.99 14.16
C SER A 223 -29.54 5.40 13.60
N SER A 224 -30.29 6.23 14.31
CA SER A 224 -30.47 7.64 14.00
C SER A 224 -29.16 8.36 13.65
N LYS A 225 -29.18 9.20 12.62
CA LYS A 225 -27.97 9.86 12.10
C LYS A 225 -28.27 11.27 11.63
N ASN A 226 -27.30 12.16 11.81
CA ASN A 226 -27.35 13.50 11.22
C ASN A 226 -27.25 13.39 9.70
N VAL A 227 -28.20 14.00 9.02
CA VAL A 227 -28.27 14.06 7.57
C VAL A 227 -28.28 15.49 7.09
N ALA A 228 -27.82 15.68 5.87
CA ALA A 228 -27.99 16.93 5.17
C ALA A 228 -29.09 16.78 4.13
N LEU A 229 -29.89 17.84 4.00
CA LEU A 229 -31.04 17.91 3.12
C LEU A 229 -30.77 18.97 2.06
N LYS A 230 -30.72 18.57 0.79
CA LYS A 230 -30.60 19.49 -0.37
C LYS A 230 -32.00 19.65 -0.97
N CYS A 231 -32.64 20.78 -0.71
CA CYS A 231 -34.00 21.11 -1.14
C CYS A 231 -33.95 22.00 -2.38
N PHE A 232 -34.73 21.68 -3.41
CA PHE A 232 -34.82 22.46 -4.64
C PHE A 232 -36.13 23.27 -4.64
N GLN A 233 -36.06 24.59 -4.48
CA GLN A 233 -37.22 25.46 -4.46
C GLN A 233 -37.85 25.57 -5.86
N ASN A 234 -39.19 25.56 -5.93
CA ASN A 234 -39.95 25.70 -7.18
C ASN A 234 -39.61 24.59 -8.19
N SER A 235 -39.23 23.39 -7.74
CA SER A 235 -38.86 22.25 -8.59
C SER A 235 -40.06 21.61 -9.32
N GLN A 236 -41.17 22.33 -9.48
CA GLN A 236 -42.29 21.92 -10.32
C GLN A 236 -41.85 21.71 -11.79
N ASP A 237 -40.70 22.26 -12.18
CA ASP A 237 -40.02 21.95 -13.43
C ASP A 237 -39.18 20.66 -13.34
N SER A 238 -39.91 19.56 -13.56
CA SER A 238 -39.50 18.21 -13.95
C SER A 238 -38.75 17.35 -12.93
N ILE A 239 -39.42 16.27 -12.50
CA ILE A 239 -38.85 15.05 -11.88
C ILE A 239 -37.58 14.57 -12.60
N ASP A 240 -37.43 14.81 -13.92
CA ASP A 240 -36.22 14.45 -14.65
C ASP A 240 -34.97 15.19 -14.16
N PHE A 241 -35.10 16.47 -13.76
CA PHE A 241 -33.99 17.21 -13.17
C PHE A 241 -33.53 16.55 -11.87
N LEU A 242 -34.47 16.23 -10.97
CA LEU A 242 -34.19 15.55 -9.71
C LEU A 242 -33.50 14.19 -9.93
N ILE A 243 -34.00 13.40 -10.89
CA ILE A 243 -33.41 12.10 -11.26
C ILE A 243 -31.98 12.28 -11.78
N ASN A 244 -31.76 13.23 -12.70
CA ASN A 244 -30.44 13.49 -13.27
C ASN A 244 -29.44 14.01 -12.22
N GLU A 245 -29.91 14.86 -11.30
CA GLU A 245 -29.11 15.33 -10.17
C GLU A 245 -28.77 14.17 -9.22
N THR A 246 -29.73 13.30 -8.93
CA THR A 246 -29.54 12.12 -8.07
C THR A 246 -28.50 11.15 -8.64
N LYS A 247 -28.51 10.92 -9.96
CA LYS A 247 -27.57 10.01 -10.65
C LYS A 247 -26.10 10.43 -10.52
N LYS A 248 -25.80 11.67 -10.09
CA LYS A 248 -24.43 12.15 -9.83
C LYS A 248 -23.82 11.57 -8.54
N TYR A 249 -24.65 11.14 -7.59
CA TYR A 249 -24.21 10.70 -6.28
C TYR A 249 -23.90 9.21 -6.23
N SER A 250 -22.97 8.85 -5.35
CA SER A 250 -22.66 7.45 -5.05
C SER A 250 -23.64 6.90 -4.02
N ILE A 251 -24.05 5.64 -4.21
CA ILE A 251 -24.78 4.86 -3.21
C ILE A 251 -23.83 4.05 -2.31
N ASN A 252 -22.51 4.17 -2.44
CA ASN A 252 -21.61 3.45 -1.54
C ASN A 252 -21.62 4.15 -0.17
N TYR A 253 -21.96 3.40 0.89
CA TYR A 253 -22.08 3.89 2.27
C TYR A 253 -20.84 4.61 2.77
N LYS A 254 -19.68 4.23 2.25
CA LYS A 254 -18.41 4.76 2.68
C LYS A 254 -18.02 6.05 1.94
N THR A 255 -18.73 6.45 0.89
CA THR A 255 -18.47 7.69 0.16
C THR A 255 -18.85 8.93 0.97
N CYS A 256 -18.18 10.03 0.69
CA CYS A 256 -18.25 11.30 1.44
C CYS A 256 -19.59 12.03 1.28
N LEU A 257 -20.20 11.90 0.10
CA LEU A 257 -21.50 12.43 -0.26
C LEU A 257 -22.41 11.26 -0.64
N ALA A 258 -22.49 10.29 0.25
CA ALA A 258 -23.32 9.12 0.01
C ALA A 258 -24.78 9.52 0.11
N LEU A 259 -25.55 9.21 -0.92
CA LEU A 259 -26.94 9.61 -1.02
C LEU A 259 -27.84 8.50 -0.45
N TYR A 260 -28.71 8.88 0.49
CA TYR A 260 -29.55 7.94 1.23
C TYR A 260 -30.94 7.79 0.64
N GLY A 261 -31.46 8.82 -0.02
CA GLY A 261 -32.82 8.78 -0.53
C GLY A 261 -33.38 10.13 -0.98
N ILE A 262 -34.65 10.09 -1.32
CA ILE A 262 -35.47 11.26 -1.66
C ILE A 262 -36.54 11.42 -0.59
N SER A 263 -36.83 12.66 -0.23
CA SER A 263 -37.97 13.07 0.58
C SER A 263 -38.73 14.18 -0.14
N GLN A 264 -39.87 14.59 0.42
CA GLN A 264 -40.64 15.73 -0.08
C GLN A 264 -41.18 16.52 1.10
N ASN A 265 -41.05 17.83 1.04
CA ASN A 265 -41.64 18.72 2.03
C ASN A 265 -43.18 18.69 1.88
N PRO A 266 -43.95 18.30 2.92
CA PRO A 266 -45.41 18.22 2.83
C PRO A 266 -46.08 19.59 2.66
N ASP A 267 -45.43 20.67 3.08
CA ASP A 267 -46.00 22.03 3.04
C ASP A 267 -45.74 22.71 1.69
N THR A 268 -44.55 22.52 1.11
CA THR A 268 -44.15 23.17 -0.15
C THR A 268 -44.24 22.26 -1.37
N ASN A 269 -44.34 20.95 -1.17
CA ASN A 269 -44.19 19.90 -2.19
C ASN A 269 -42.81 19.86 -2.88
N ASP A 270 -41.82 20.63 -2.40
CA ASP A 270 -40.46 20.59 -2.93
C ASP A 270 -39.79 19.25 -2.61
N TYR A 271 -39.10 18.68 -3.60
CA TYR A 271 -38.31 17.46 -3.40
C TYR A 271 -36.98 17.76 -2.71
N ILE A 272 -36.56 16.82 -1.87
CA ILE A 272 -35.40 16.92 -1.01
C ILE A 272 -34.50 15.70 -1.24
N LEU A 273 -33.23 15.93 -1.54
CA LEU A 273 -32.22 14.88 -1.51
C LEU A 273 -31.65 14.74 -0.10
N VAL A 274 -31.71 13.52 0.45
CA VAL A 274 -31.20 13.21 1.79
C VAL A 274 -29.85 12.52 1.66
N GLN A 275 -28.80 13.16 2.15
CA GLN A 275 -27.43 12.68 2.01
C GLN A 275 -26.66 12.67 3.33
N SER A 276 -25.51 12.00 3.33
CA SER A 276 -24.60 11.98 4.47
C SER A 276 -24.13 13.39 4.84
N ASN A 277 -24.26 13.78 6.11
CA ASN A 277 -23.77 15.07 6.63
C ASN A 277 -22.26 15.06 6.93
N SER A 278 -21.49 14.29 6.15
CA SER A 278 -20.08 14.00 6.43
C SER A 278 -19.19 15.22 6.14
N ILE A 279 -19.55 16.02 5.15
CA ILE A 279 -18.88 17.28 4.79
C ILE A 279 -19.81 18.41 5.22
N ASN A 280 -19.28 19.46 5.84
CA ASN A 280 -20.06 20.66 6.10
C ASN A 280 -20.45 21.29 4.75
N LEU A 281 -21.70 21.08 4.35
CA LEU A 281 -22.26 21.65 3.13
C LEU A 281 -22.40 23.18 3.20
N ALA A 282 -21.97 23.87 4.25
CA ALA A 282 -21.78 25.31 4.16
C ALA A 282 -20.51 25.68 3.37
N ASN A 283 -19.53 24.77 3.28
CA ASN A 283 -18.18 25.07 2.78
C ASN A 283 -17.99 24.85 1.28
N TRP A 284 -19.05 24.74 0.48
CA TRP A 284 -18.96 24.75 -0.99
C TRP A 284 -19.56 26.01 -1.59
N ASN A 285 -20.25 26.83 -0.78
CA ASN A 285 -20.89 28.06 -1.24
C ASN A 285 -19.86 29.18 -1.33
N SER A 286 -19.38 29.43 -2.55
CA SER A 286 -18.55 30.58 -2.89
C SER A 286 -19.36 31.83 -3.24
N GLY A 287 -20.69 31.70 -3.37
CA GLY A 287 -21.55 32.69 -4.00
C GLY A 287 -21.47 32.68 -5.53
N ASN A 288 -20.77 31.70 -6.13
CA ASN A 288 -20.62 31.54 -7.57
C ASN A 288 -20.98 30.11 -8.02
N GLU A 289 -22.11 29.97 -8.71
CA GLU A 289 -22.66 28.67 -9.14
C GLU A 289 -21.64 27.79 -9.90
N LYS A 290 -20.82 28.37 -10.78
CA LYS A 290 -19.81 27.60 -11.53
C LYS A 290 -18.70 27.03 -10.65
N ILE A 291 -18.27 27.77 -9.63
CA ILE A 291 -17.25 27.32 -8.67
C ILE A 291 -17.85 26.27 -7.74
N ASP A 292 -19.07 26.51 -7.27
CA ASP A 292 -19.82 25.61 -6.39
C ASP A 292 -20.05 24.26 -7.08
N ASP A 293 -20.40 24.27 -8.37
CA ASP A 293 -20.50 23.09 -9.23
C ASP A 293 -19.16 22.36 -9.39
N PHE A 294 -18.06 23.11 -9.52
CA PHE A 294 -16.73 22.52 -9.62
C PHE A 294 -16.30 21.85 -8.30
N ILE A 295 -16.53 22.50 -7.16
CA ILE A 295 -16.26 21.95 -5.82
C ILE A 295 -17.06 20.65 -5.64
N GLN A 296 -18.36 20.64 -5.95
CA GLN A 296 -19.18 19.43 -5.88
C GLN A 296 -18.64 18.32 -6.80
N LYS A 297 -18.31 18.63 -8.05
CA LYS A 297 -17.72 17.65 -8.98
C LYS A 297 -16.41 17.07 -8.44
N MET A 298 -15.60 17.87 -7.78
CA MET A 298 -14.36 17.42 -7.13
C MET A 298 -14.65 16.51 -5.95
N GLN A 299 -15.58 16.88 -5.07
CA GLN A 299 -15.98 16.08 -3.91
C GLN A 299 -16.62 14.74 -4.32
N LEU A 300 -17.43 14.70 -5.39
CA LEU A 300 -18.03 13.47 -5.92
C LEU A 300 -16.99 12.50 -6.51
N LYS A 301 -15.87 13.03 -7.04
CA LYS A 301 -14.73 12.21 -7.51
C LYS A 301 -13.88 11.66 -6.37
N MET A 302 -14.08 12.12 -5.13
CA MET A 302 -13.23 11.70 -4.02
C MET A 302 -13.49 10.26 -3.59
N ASN A 303 -12.48 9.46 -3.89
CA ASN A 303 -12.10 8.16 -3.40
C ASN A 303 -12.20 7.87 -1.89
N ASN A 304 -12.63 6.68 -1.51
CA ASN A 304 -12.92 6.23 -0.15
C ASN A 304 -11.70 5.95 0.77
N TYR A 305 -10.49 6.37 0.40
CA TYR A 305 -9.33 6.16 1.28
C TYR A 305 -8.39 7.36 1.19
N CYS A 306 -8.36 8.16 2.27
CA CYS A 306 -7.36 9.20 2.55
C CYS A 306 -7.36 10.44 1.65
N ASN A 307 -8.52 10.98 1.25
CA ASN A 307 -8.55 12.25 0.53
C ASN A 307 -8.94 13.42 1.45
N VAL A 308 -8.21 14.53 1.34
CA VAL A 308 -8.60 15.83 1.89
C VAL A 308 -9.79 16.36 1.09
N ALA A 309 -10.85 16.80 1.77
CA ALA A 309 -12.01 17.39 1.13
C ALA A 309 -11.64 18.67 0.37
N PHE A 310 -11.91 18.68 -0.93
CA PHE A 310 -11.84 19.89 -1.73
C PHE A 310 -12.99 20.81 -1.32
N GLU A 311 -12.70 22.00 -0.80
CA GLU A 311 -13.73 22.92 -0.29
C GLU A 311 -13.48 24.39 -0.67
N TRP A 312 -14.52 25.21 -0.53
CA TRP A 312 -14.38 26.65 -0.46
C TRP A 312 -13.80 27.03 0.91
N ILE A 313 -12.74 27.83 0.91
CA ILE A 313 -12.01 28.21 2.11
C ILE A 313 -12.22 29.72 2.32
N PRO A 314 -12.99 30.13 3.34
CA PRO A 314 -13.15 31.54 3.65
C PRO A 314 -11.81 32.23 3.91
N PHE A 315 -11.56 33.37 3.28
CA PHE A 315 -10.25 34.03 3.33
C PHE A 315 -9.79 34.39 4.76
N ASN A 316 -10.73 34.68 5.66
CA ASN A 316 -10.46 34.97 7.08
C ASN A 316 -9.86 33.76 7.86
N GLN A 317 -9.93 32.56 7.30
CA GLN A 317 -9.29 31.35 7.82
C GLN A 317 -7.79 31.27 7.51
N LEU A 318 -7.31 32.10 6.58
CA LEU A 318 -5.91 32.16 6.16
C LEU A 318 -5.21 33.31 6.89
N GLY A 319 -4.16 32.99 7.65
CA GLY A 319 -3.41 33.95 8.45
C GLY A 319 -1.89 33.82 8.28
N LYS A 320 -1.14 34.80 8.79
CA LYS A 320 0.33 34.87 8.65
C LYS A 320 0.80 34.70 7.21
N ILE A 321 0.12 35.39 6.29
CA ILE A 321 0.39 35.33 4.85
C ILE A 321 1.76 35.98 4.58
N LYS A 322 2.66 35.24 3.91
CA LYS A 322 4.01 35.70 3.54
C LYS A 322 4.29 35.35 2.09
N GLU A 323 4.72 36.32 1.29
CA GLU A 323 5.10 36.07 -0.10
C GLU A 323 6.31 35.14 -0.18
N ILE A 324 6.24 34.12 -1.04
CA ILE A 324 7.32 33.15 -1.26
C ILE A 324 7.84 33.13 -2.70
N GLY A 325 7.08 33.69 -3.66
CA GLY A 325 7.55 33.85 -5.03
C GLY A 325 6.54 34.58 -5.90
N LYS A 326 7.04 35.23 -6.95
CA LYS A 326 6.23 35.96 -7.93
C LYS A 326 6.72 35.64 -9.34
N ASN A 327 5.79 35.24 -10.21
CA ASN A 327 6.08 34.97 -11.62
C ASN A 327 4.95 35.50 -12.51
N GLY A 328 5.22 36.59 -13.24
CA GLY A 328 4.21 37.23 -14.10
C GLY A 328 2.96 37.67 -13.33
N SER A 329 1.80 37.15 -13.75
CA SER A 329 0.48 37.43 -13.16
C SER A 329 0.12 36.54 -11.96
N ILE A 330 1.05 35.68 -11.51
CA ILE A 330 0.84 34.75 -10.41
C ILE A 330 1.76 35.13 -9.25
N THR A 331 1.19 35.29 -8.06
CA THR A 331 1.95 35.48 -6.82
C THR A 331 1.65 34.33 -5.87
N ILE A 332 2.69 33.73 -5.31
CA ILE A 332 2.57 32.60 -4.38
C ILE A 332 2.92 33.10 -2.97
N TYR A 333 2.03 32.83 -2.03
CA TYR A 333 2.22 33.10 -0.62
C TYR A 333 2.22 31.80 0.18
N SER A 334 2.88 31.79 1.34
CA SER A 334 2.67 30.80 2.39
C SER A 334 1.71 31.37 3.43
N ALA A 335 0.79 30.56 3.93
CA ALA A 335 -0.15 30.95 4.97
C ALA A 335 -0.40 29.81 5.97
N ILE A 336 -0.92 30.15 7.15
CA ILE A 336 -1.47 29.21 8.11
C ILE A 336 -2.98 29.19 7.92
N TRP A 337 -3.54 28.02 7.57
CA TRP A 337 -4.96 27.77 7.58
C TRP A 337 -5.40 27.35 8.99
N LYS A 338 -6.16 28.21 9.67
CA LYS A 338 -6.56 28.03 11.09
C LYS A 338 -7.37 26.75 11.29
N ASP A 339 -8.46 26.58 10.56
CA ASP A 339 -9.29 25.38 10.61
C ASP A 339 -8.58 24.15 10.01
N GLY A 340 -7.76 24.39 8.98
CA GLY A 340 -6.99 23.35 8.31
C GLY A 340 -7.84 22.36 7.50
N PRO A 341 -7.19 21.43 6.78
CA PRO A 341 -7.87 20.51 5.88
C PRO A 341 -8.82 19.57 6.61
N LEU A 342 -9.96 19.31 5.97
CA LEU A 342 -10.95 18.35 6.43
C LEU A 342 -10.63 16.98 5.81
N CYS A 343 -10.17 16.02 6.62
CA CYS A 343 -9.77 14.69 6.14
C CYS A 343 -10.70 13.62 6.68
N CYS A 344 -11.01 12.61 5.86
CA CYS A 344 -11.74 11.44 6.31
C CYS A 344 -10.85 10.54 7.17
N ASN A 345 -11.26 10.25 8.41
CA ASN A 345 -10.60 9.28 9.26
C ASN A 345 -11.12 7.87 8.93
N ILE A 346 -10.20 7.00 8.51
CA ILE A 346 -10.47 5.64 8.00
C ILE A 346 -11.14 4.75 9.06
N TYR A 347 -10.82 4.94 10.34
CA TYR A 347 -11.24 4.04 11.42
C TYR A 347 -12.65 4.35 11.93
N ASN A 348 -12.99 5.63 12.07
CA ASN A 348 -14.30 6.06 12.57
C ASN A 348 -15.22 6.62 11.48
N LYS A 349 -14.73 6.74 10.23
CA LYS A 349 -15.47 7.25 9.05
C LYS A 349 -16.09 8.63 9.27
N GLN A 350 -15.44 9.44 10.11
CA GLN A 350 -15.81 10.82 10.37
C GLN A 350 -14.77 11.74 9.75
N TYR A 351 -15.21 12.91 9.34
CA TYR A 351 -14.32 13.96 8.90
C TYR A 351 -13.75 14.71 10.09
N VAL A 352 -12.42 14.83 10.11
CA VAL A 352 -11.67 15.51 11.17
C VAL A 352 -10.87 16.64 10.54
N ARG A 353 -10.93 17.82 11.16
CA ARG A 353 -10.09 18.96 10.76
C ARG A 353 -8.72 18.87 11.40
N TYR A 354 -7.69 19.20 10.62
CA TYR A 354 -6.31 19.28 11.09
C TYR A 354 -5.85 20.74 11.14
N PRO A 355 -6.13 21.46 12.24
CA PRO A 355 -5.96 22.90 12.31
C PRO A 355 -4.50 23.35 12.20
N ASN A 356 -4.33 24.62 11.87
CA ASN A 356 -3.03 25.31 11.75
C ASN A 356 -2.09 24.69 10.70
N LYS A 357 -2.64 24.14 9.62
CA LYS A 357 -1.86 23.60 8.51
C LYS A 357 -1.20 24.75 7.74
N VAL A 358 0.09 24.61 7.46
CA VAL A 358 0.79 25.51 6.53
C VAL A 358 0.41 25.14 5.10
N VAL A 359 -0.04 26.12 4.33
CA VAL A 359 -0.52 25.97 2.94
C VAL A 359 0.17 26.98 2.03
N ALA A 360 0.18 26.69 0.73
CA ALA A 360 0.56 27.65 -0.30
C ALA A 360 -0.70 28.28 -0.92
N LEU A 361 -0.67 29.59 -1.12
CA LEU A 361 -1.74 30.37 -1.73
C LEU A 361 -1.26 30.86 -3.08
N LYS A 362 -1.83 30.33 -4.16
CA LYS A 362 -1.54 30.78 -5.53
C LYS A 362 -2.58 31.82 -5.92
N TYR A 363 -2.19 33.09 -5.88
CA TYR A 363 -3.02 34.22 -6.33
C TYR A 363 -3.01 34.29 -7.85
N LEU A 364 -4.19 34.29 -8.44
CA LEU A 364 -4.38 34.47 -9.87
C LEU A 364 -4.86 35.90 -10.11
N HIS A 365 -3.93 36.84 -10.27
CA HIS A 365 -4.28 38.24 -10.46
C HIS A 365 -5.02 38.45 -11.79
N ASN A 366 -6.06 39.28 -11.78
CA ASN A 366 -6.95 39.53 -12.92
C ASN A 366 -7.78 38.29 -13.35
N SER A 367 -7.92 37.28 -12.49
CA SER A 367 -8.75 36.08 -12.75
C SER A 367 -10.26 36.35 -12.81
N GLN A 368 -10.70 37.57 -12.45
CA GLN A 368 -12.10 38.03 -12.62
C GLN A 368 -12.65 37.79 -14.04
N ASN A 369 -11.79 37.72 -15.07
CA ASN A 369 -12.22 37.60 -16.47
C ASN A 369 -12.31 36.17 -17.02
N SER A 370 -12.09 35.11 -16.23
CA SER A 370 -12.59 33.76 -16.59
C SER A 370 -12.55 32.77 -15.41
N ILE A 371 -13.70 32.46 -14.83
CA ILE A 371 -13.88 31.32 -13.89
C ILE A 371 -13.38 30.01 -14.53
N ASP A 372 -13.47 29.88 -15.85
CA ASP A 372 -13.00 28.70 -16.57
C ASP A 372 -11.47 28.58 -16.51
N PHE A 373 -10.73 29.70 -16.50
CA PHE A 373 -9.28 29.69 -16.26
C PHE A 373 -8.94 29.18 -14.86
N LEU A 374 -9.63 29.68 -13.82
CA LEU A 374 -9.47 29.21 -12.44
C LEU A 374 -9.71 27.70 -12.31
N ILE A 375 -10.80 27.21 -12.91
CA ILE A 375 -11.15 25.78 -12.89
C ILE A 375 -10.10 24.94 -13.62
N ASN A 376 -9.63 25.40 -14.80
CA ASN A 376 -8.60 24.68 -15.55
C ASN A 376 -7.26 24.66 -14.82
N GLU A 377 -6.92 25.75 -14.12
CA GLU A 377 -5.73 25.82 -13.29
C GLU A 377 -5.85 24.89 -12.07
N ALA A 378 -7.00 24.87 -11.38
CA ALA A 378 -7.26 23.97 -10.26
C ALA A 378 -7.19 22.48 -10.67
N LYS A 379 -7.66 22.13 -11.88
CA LYS A 379 -7.59 20.75 -12.40
C LYS A 379 -6.15 20.23 -12.55
N LYS A 380 -5.16 21.10 -12.79
CA LYS A 380 -3.74 20.69 -12.88
C LYS A 380 -3.23 20.06 -11.57
N TYR A 381 -3.76 20.52 -10.44
CA TYR A 381 -3.37 20.05 -9.10
C TYR A 381 -4.25 18.90 -8.57
N SER A 382 -5.13 18.38 -9.42
CA SER A 382 -6.01 17.25 -9.13
C SER A 382 -5.67 16.10 -10.08
N THR A 383 -4.57 15.40 -9.81
CA THR A 383 -4.09 14.34 -10.68
C THR A 383 -4.62 12.98 -10.23
N GLN A 384 -5.26 12.24 -11.15
CA GLN A 384 -5.62 10.84 -10.93
C GLN A 384 -4.41 9.95 -11.25
N ILE A 385 -3.86 9.28 -10.24
CA ILE A 385 -2.82 8.26 -10.36
C ILE A 385 -3.46 6.93 -9.96
N LEU A 386 -3.45 5.94 -10.86
CA LEU A 386 -3.87 4.55 -10.59
C LEU A 386 -5.22 4.46 -9.83
N ASP A 387 -6.27 5.09 -10.39
CA ASP A 387 -7.64 5.18 -9.83
C ASP A 387 -7.80 5.99 -8.54
N ARG A 388 -6.82 6.82 -8.14
CA ARG A 388 -6.86 7.65 -6.92
C ARG A 388 -6.35 9.07 -7.16
N VAL A 389 -6.97 10.05 -6.52
CA VAL A 389 -6.62 11.47 -6.70
C VAL A 389 -5.52 11.85 -5.70
N ILE A 390 -4.32 12.18 -6.18
CA ILE A 390 -3.38 12.99 -5.39
C ILE A 390 -3.85 14.44 -5.55
N CYS A 391 -4.58 14.93 -4.55
CA CYS A 391 -4.98 16.34 -4.48
C CYS A 391 -3.89 17.12 -3.75
N ASP A 392 -3.01 17.77 -4.50
CA ASP A 392 -2.13 18.82 -3.97
C ASP A 392 -2.87 20.15 -3.80
N ILE A 393 -4.18 20.16 -4.06
CA ILE A 393 -5.10 21.27 -3.87
C ILE A 393 -6.15 20.94 -2.80
N TYR A 394 -6.27 21.82 -1.81
CA TYR A 394 -7.27 21.71 -0.74
C TYR A 394 -8.55 22.45 -1.08
N GLY A 395 -8.50 23.47 -1.94
CA GLY A 395 -9.68 24.25 -2.23
C GLY A 395 -9.42 25.55 -2.97
N ILE A 396 -10.48 26.35 -3.03
CA ILE A 396 -10.49 27.68 -3.62
C ILE A 396 -10.86 28.68 -2.53
N SER A 397 -10.21 29.84 -2.54
CA SER A 397 -10.54 30.99 -1.72
C SER A 397 -10.66 32.24 -2.60
N GLN A 398 -11.11 33.34 -2.02
CA GLN A 398 -11.15 34.64 -2.70
C GLN A 398 -10.75 35.74 -1.73
N ASN A 399 -9.80 36.58 -2.13
CA ASN A 399 -9.45 37.76 -1.36
C ASN A 399 -10.60 38.77 -1.42
N GLN A 400 -11.18 39.14 -0.28
CA GLN A 400 -12.30 40.08 -0.23
C GLN A 400 -11.89 41.52 -0.61
N GLU A 401 -10.61 41.88 -0.49
CA GLU A 401 -10.12 43.23 -0.81
C GLU A 401 -9.84 43.40 -2.31
N THR A 402 -9.21 42.40 -2.94
CA THR A 402 -8.83 42.46 -4.36
C THR A 402 -9.81 41.75 -5.29
N ASN A 403 -10.72 40.96 -4.74
CA ASN A 403 -11.61 40.00 -5.43
C ASN A 403 -10.88 38.90 -6.22
N ASP A 404 -9.54 38.84 -6.16
CA ASP A 404 -8.76 37.79 -6.82
C ASP A 404 -9.08 36.42 -6.22
N TYR A 405 -9.29 35.43 -7.10
CA TYR A 405 -9.37 34.04 -6.68
C TYR A 405 -7.99 33.48 -6.34
N ILE A 406 -7.99 32.59 -5.34
CA ILE A 406 -6.79 31.97 -4.76
C ILE A 406 -6.97 30.46 -4.79
N LEU A 407 -6.00 29.73 -5.32
CA LEU A 407 -5.91 28.29 -5.10
C LEU A 407 -5.16 28.02 -3.81
N VAL A 408 -5.73 27.18 -2.95
CA VAL A 408 -5.11 26.77 -1.69
C VAL A 408 -4.49 25.39 -1.88
N LEU A 409 -3.17 25.33 -1.89
CA LEU A 409 -2.37 24.15 -2.23
C LEU A 409 -1.65 23.58 -1.00
N ALA A 410 -1.39 22.27 -1.02
CA ALA A 410 -0.56 21.58 -0.04
C ALA A 410 0.88 22.09 -0.08
N TRP A 411 1.38 22.37 -1.29
CA TRP A 411 2.69 22.94 -1.54
C TRP A 411 2.69 23.77 -2.84
N ALA A 412 3.67 24.66 -2.96
CA ALA A 412 4.05 25.31 -4.21
C ALA A 412 5.52 25.67 -4.12
N SER A 413 6.30 25.45 -5.19
CA SER A 413 7.74 25.73 -5.15
C SER A 413 8.07 27.22 -5.25
N GLY A 414 7.11 28.04 -5.68
CA GLY A 414 7.38 29.42 -6.10
C GLY A 414 7.85 29.52 -7.56
N ASN A 415 7.99 28.40 -8.27
CA ASN A 415 8.49 28.33 -9.64
C ASN A 415 7.68 27.35 -10.51
N GLU A 416 6.99 27.88 -11.52
CA GLU A 416 6.08 27.09 -12.38
C GLU A 416 6.77 25.92 -13.09
N LYS A 417 8.01 26.10 -13.58
CA LYS A 417 8.75 25.00 -14.24
C LYS A 417 9.04 23.84 -13.28
N ILE A 418 9.28 24.12 -12.00
CA ILE A 418 9.51 23.08 -10.99
C ILE A 418 8.18 22.42 -10.63
N ASP A 419 7.12 23.20 -10.45
CA ASP A 419 5.78 22.67 -10.17
C ASP A 419 5.33 21.72 -11.30
N ASP A 420 5.47 22.15 -12.56
CA ASP A 420 5.17 21.35 -13.75
C ASP A 420 6.02 20.08 -13.81
N PHE A 421 7.32 20.19 -13.48
CA PHE A 421 8.20 19.02 -13.45
C PHE A 421 7.78 18.02 -12.37
N VAL A 422 7.48 18.47 -11.14
CA VAL A 422 7.00 17.59 -10.07
C VAL A 422 5.72 16.87 -10.49
N GLN A 423 4.77 17.57 -11.12
CA GLN A 423 3.55 16.96 -11.67
C GLN A 423 3.84 15.96 -12.79
N GLU A 424 4.76 16.28 -13.72
CA GLU A 424 5.24 15.38 -14.77
C GLU A 424 5.79 14.08 -14.16
N MET A 425 6.53 14.18 -13.04
CA MET A 425 7.09 13.03 -12.34
C MET A 425 6.03 12.17 -11.67
N GLN A 426 5.06 12.80 -10.99
CA GLN A 426 3.95 12.10 -10.34
C GLN A 426 3.10 11.31 -11.35
N LEU A 427 2.84 11.88 -12.54
CA LEU A 427 2.06 11.24 -13.60
C LEU A 427 2.68 9.96 -14.16
N LYS A 428 3.99 9.77 -14.02
CA LYS A 428 4.70 8.61 -14.56
C LYS A 428 4.76 7.42 -13.60
N ILE A 429 4.19 7.54 -12.40
CA ILE A 429 4.07 6.44 -11.44
C ILE A 429 3.14 5.36 -12.04
N ASN A 430 3.68 4.15 -12.23
CA ASN A 430 2.96 3.05 -12.88
C ASN A 430 2.82 1.82 -11.97
N ASN A 431 3.56 1.77 -10.85
CA ASN A 431 3.51 0.69 -9.86
C ASN A 431 3.14 1.25 -8.48
N LYS A 432 2.37 0.47 -7.71
CA LYS A 432 2.04 0.78 -6.32
C LYS A 432 3.29 0.88 -5.43
N ASN A 433 4.37 0.18 -5.77
CA ASN A 433 5.60 0.23 -4.99
C ASN A 433 6.46 1.47 -5.27
N ASP A 434 6.08 2.31 -6.25
CA ASP A 434 6.82 3.52 -6.59
C ASP A 434 6.67 4.59 -5.51
N VAL A 435 7.75 5.34 -5.27
CA VAL A 435 7.72 6.48 -4.36
C VAL A 435 7.18 7.70 -5.09
N VAL A 436 6.30 8.46 -4.43
CA VAL A 436 5.77 9.68 -5.04
C VAL A 436 6.85 10.76 -4.99
N PHE A 437 7.15 11.32 -6.16
CA PHE A 437 8.04 12.47 -6.29
C PHE A 437 7.31 13.74 -5.83
N GLU A 438 7.88 14.49 -4.89
CA GLU A 438 7.20 15.66 -4.32
C GLU A 438 8.10 16.89 -4.16
N TRP A 439 7.48 18.06 -4.00
CA TRP A 439 8.17 19.22 -3.48
C TRP A 439 8.18 19.18 -1.95
N ILE A 440 9.37 19.21 -1.36
CA ILE A 440 9.54 19.05 0.09
C ILE A 440 9.92 20.40 0.70
N PRO A 441 9.07 21.01 1.54
CA PRO A 441 9.40 22.25 2.23
C PRO A 441 10.68 22.10 3.07
N TYR A 442 11.63 23.03 2.97
CA TYR A 442 12.93 22.90 3.65
C TYR A 442 12.82 22.77 5.18
N CYS A 443 11.77 23.32 5.79
CA CYS A 443 11.50 23.19 7.22
C CYS A 443 11.23 21.74 7.69
N GLN A 444 11.02 20.81 6.75
CA GLN A 444 10.86 19.38 7.02
C GLN A 444 12.17 18.70 7.43
N PHE A 445 13.32 19.32 7.18
CA PHE A 445 14.63 18.75 7.47
C PHE A 445 15.18 19.22 8.81
N ARG A 446 15.56 18.26 9.66
CA ARG A 446 16.22 18.49 10.95
C ARG A 446 17.57 17.78 11.02
N GLU A 447 18.40 18.20 11.99
CA GLU A 447 19.71 17.59 12.24
C GLU A 447 20.59 17.52 10.97
N THR A 448 20.61 18.59 10.18
CA THR A 448 21.39 18.63 8.94
C THR A 448 22.89 18.59 9.24
N ARG A 449 23.62 17.62 8.67
CA ARG A 449 25.08 17.50 8.85
C ARG A 449 25.75 17.28 7.50
N ARG A 450 26.79 18.06 7.20
CA ARG A 450 27.56 17.90 5.95
C ARG A 450 28.27 16.55 5.98
N THR A 451 28.13 15.77 4.91
CA THR A 451 28.72 14.43 4.79
C THR A 451 29.82 14.36 3.75
N GLY A 452 29.80 15.22 2.73
CA GLY A 452 30.84 15.26 1.70
C GLY A 452 30.71 16.49 0.80
N LYS A 453 31.82 16.88 0.17
CA LYS A 453 31.87 17.96 -0.83
C LYS A 453 32.66 17.49 -2.03
N ASN A 454 32.08 17.62 -3.23
CA ASN A 454 32.72 17.26 -4.48
C ASN A 454 32.40 18.33 -5.56
N GLY A 455 33.39 19.15 -5.91
CA GLY A 455 33.19 20.25 -6.86
C GLY A 455 32.07 21.23 -6.44
N PRO A 456 31.08 21.53 -7.31
CA PRO A 456 29.95 22.41 -7.01
C PRO A 456 28.84 21.72 -6.20
N ILE A 457 29.01 20.46 -5.81
CA ILE A 457 28.00 19.68 -5.10
C ILE A 457 28.43 19.49 -3.64
N THR A 458 27.52 19.76 -2.71
CA THR A 458 27.70 19.40 -1.31
C THR A 458 26.56 18.49 -0.87
N VAL A 459 26.89 17.37 -0.23
CA VAL A 459 25.90 16.44 0.31
C VAL A 459 25.78 16.64 1.82
N TYR A 460 24.55 16.74 2.29
CA TYR A 460 24.22 16.74 3.71
C TYR A 460 23.35 15.53 4.03
N SER A 461 23.51 15.01 5.23
CA SER A 461 22.53 14.13 5.85
C SER A 461 21.47 14.95 6.57
N ALA A 462 20.22 14.50 6.55
CA ALA A 462 19.14 15.12 7.30
C ALA A 462 18.10 14.10 7.76
N ARG A 463 17.34 14.47 8.80
CA ARG A 463 16.09 13.81 9.17
C ARG A 463 14.93 14.54 8.53
N TRP A 464 14.18 13.87 7.67
CA TRP A 464 12.92 14.33 7.10
C TRP A 464 11.77 13.89 8.01
N ASN A 465 11.02 14.82 8.60
CA ASN A 465 9.99 14.51 9.61
C ASN A 465 8.82 13.73 9.02
N ASP A 466 8.30 14.16 7.87
CA ASP A 466 7.15 13.52 7.25
C ASP A 466 7.55 12.21 6.55
N GLY A 467 8.75 12.16 5.94
CA GLY A 467 9.22 11.01 5.17
C GLY A 467 8.51 10.90 3.82
N PRO A 468 8.94 9.98 2.93
CA PRO A 468 8.35 9.86 1.60
C PRO A 468 6.94 9.27 1.65
N ILE A 469 6.18 9.64 0.63
CA ILE A 469 4.85 9.12 0.34
C ILE A 469 4.99 7.80 -0.43
N TYR A 470 4.38 6.73 0.10
CA TYR A 470 4.30 5.41 -0.54
C TYR A 470 2.85 4.95 -0.61
N TYR A 471 2.55 4.03 -1.54
CA TYR A 471 1.28 3.32 -1.51
C TYR A 471 1.23 2.36 -0.32
N ASN A 472 0.21 2.52 0.51
CA ASN A 472 -0.07 1.63 1.61
C ASN A 472 -1.13 0.61 1.19
N ASN A 473 -0.74 -0.67 1.07
CA ASN A 473 -1.64 -1.76 0.70
C ASN A 473 -2.79 -1.97 1.70
N TYR A 474 -2.57 -1.73 3.00
CA TYR A 474 -3.58 -1.90 4.04
C TYR A 474 -4.68 -0.83 3.97
N ASN A 475 -4.27 0.42 3.75
CA ASN A 475 -5.21 1.54 3.65
C ASN A 475 -5.63 1.79 2.19
N SER A 476 -5.09 1.03 1.24
CA SER A 476 -5.23 1.25 -0.19
C SER A 476 -5.06 2.72 -0.54
N GLY A 477 -3.98 3.39 -0.13
CA GLY A 477 -3.85 4.84 -0.33
C GLY A 477 -2.44 5.32 -0.09
N TYR A 478 -2.10 6.51 -0.58
CA TYR A 478 -0.78 7.09 -0.41
C TYR A 478 -0.64 7.71 0.98
N THR A 479 0.38 7.30 1.74
CA THR A 479 0.64 7.83 3.08
C THR A 479 2.13 8.03 3.31
N ASN A 480 2.46 9.05 4.09
CA ASN A 480 3.81 9.27 4.61
C ASN A 480 4.23 8.10 5.51
N THR A 481 5.47 7.62 5.32
CA THR A 481 6.03 6.51 6.10
C THR A 481 6.44 6.89 7.53
N PHE A 482 6.33 8.17 7.89
CA PHE A 482 6.87 8.81 9.10
C PHE A 482 8.40 8.73 9.15
N TYR A 483 9.06 9.87 9.40
CA TYR A 483 10.48 9.99 9.71
C TYR A 483 11.43 9.17 8.82
N LYS A 484 12.11 9.82 7.87
CA LYS A 484 13.17 9.19 7.06
C LYS A 484 14.50 9.93 7.16
N LYS A 485 15.61 9.20 7.27
CA LYS A 485 16.95 9.78 7.06
C LYS A 485 17.21 9.86 5.56
N VAL A 486 17.58 11.04 5.08
CA VAL A 486 17.79 11.32 3.66
C VAL A 486 19.13 12.00 3.40
N ALA A 487 19.62 11.87 2.17
CA ALA A 487 20.68 12.70 1.63
C ALA A 487 20.08 13.93 0.94
N LEU A 488 20.67 15.09 1.21
CA LEU A 488 20.35 16.37 0.61
C LEU A 488 21.52 16.78 -0.28
N LYS A 489 21.34 16.64 -1.60
CA LYS A 489 22.34 17.03 -2.59
C LYS A 489 22.13 18.51 -2.94
N TYR A 490 22.98 19.38 -2.39
CA TYR A 490 22.99 20.81 -2.71
C TYR A 490 23.74 21.02 -4.03
N LEU A 491 23.08 21.70 -4.96
CA LEU A 491 23.66 22.10 -6.23
C LEU A 491 24.05 23.58 -6.13
N HIS A 492 25.31 23.87 -5.76
CA HIS A 492 25.78 25.24 -5.67
C HIS A 492 25.87 25.86 -7.08
N ASN A 493 25.41 27.11 -7.21
CA ASN A 493 25.22 27.84 -8.48
C ASN A 493 23.98 27.44 -9.31
N SER A 494 23.01 26.70 -8.74
CA SER A 494 21.74 26.35 -9.42
C SER A 494 20.84 27.54 -9.77
N GLN A 495 21.15 28.74 -9.27
CA GLN A 495 20.42 29.96 -9.61
C GLN A 495 20.43 30.26 -11.12
N ASN A 496 21.38 29.69 -11.89
CA ASN A 496 21.55 29.96 -13.33
C ASN A 496 21.12 28.84 -14.30
N SER A 497 20.28 27.88 -13.88
CA SER A 497 19.24 27.31 -14.77
C SER A 497 18.43 26.26 -14.00
N ILE A 498 17.13 26.53 -13.80
CA ILE A 498 16.15 25.53 -13.34
C ILE A 498 16.19 24.28 -14.25
N ASP A 499 16.53 24.45 -15.53
CA ASP A 499 16.66 23.34 -16.47
C ASP A 499 17.83 22.42 -16.10
N PHE A 500 18.92 22.93 -15.50
CA PHE A 500 20.00 22.08 -14.96
C PHE A 500 19.50 21.22 -13.79
N LEU A 501 18.74 21.80 -12.85
CA LEU A 501 18.14 21.06 -11.73
C LEU A 501 17.21 19.95 -12.23
N ILE A 502 16.33 20.29 -13.17
CA ILE A 502 15.38 19.34 -13.79
C ILE A 502 16.13 18.24 -14.52
N ASN A 503 17.12 18.57 -15.35
CA ASN A 503 17.92 17.57 -16.07
C ASN A 503 18.68 16.66 -15.11
N GLU A 504 19.24 17.21 -14.03
CA GLU A 504 19.90 16.43 -13.01
C GLU A 504 18.93 15.48 -12.27
N ALA A 505 17.73 15.96 -11.91
CA ALA A 505 16.69 15.12 -11.32
C ALA A 505 16.22 14.01 -12.29
N LYS A 506 16.09 14.33 -13.59
CA LYS A 506 15.70 13.36 -14.64
C LYS A 506 16.70 12.20 -14.77
N LYS A 507 18.00 12.42 -14.59
CA LYS A 507 19.00 11.33 -14.61
C LYS A 507 18.71 10.24 -13.58
N TYR A 508 18.34 10.64 -12.36
CA TYR A 508 18.01 9.70 -11.29
C TYR A 508 16.69 8.99 -11.56
N TYR A 509 15.74 9.69 -12.16
CA TYR A 509 14.46 9.09 -12.52
C TYR A 509 14.54 8.09 -13.69
N THR A 510 15.33 8.36 -14.74
CA THR A 510 15.50 7.38 -15.83
C THR A 510 16.05 6.06 -15.30
N LYS A 511 16.93 6.10 -14.29
CA LYS A 511 17.43 4.92 -13.59
C LYS A 511 16.37 4.22 -12.71
N MET A 512 15.33 4.94 -12.29
CA MET A 512 14.19 4.42 -11.51
C MET A 512 13.25 3.53 -12.34
N LEU A 513 13.16 3.76 -13.66
CA LEU A 513 12.30 2.99 -14.57
C LEU A 513 12.83 1.57 -14.87
N ASP A 514 14.14 1.33 -14.69
CA ASP A 514 14.79 0.04 -15.05
C ASP A 514 14.89 -0.97 -13.90
N LYS A 515 14.80 -0.53 -12.63
CA LYS A 515 14.48 -1.30 -11.40
C LYS A 515 14.64 -0.40 -10.16
N THR A 516 13.84 -0.67 -9.13
CA THR A 516 13.77 0.05 -7.85
C THR A 516 15.10 0.01 -7.09
N MET A 517 15.84 1.11 -6.94
CA MET A 517 16.79 1.35 -5.81
C MET A 517 17.50 2.72 -5.81
N CYS A 518 17.31 3.60 -6.80
CA CYS A 518 17.80 4.98 -6.73
C CYS A 518 16.65 5.98 -6.47
N ASN A 519 16.19 6.05 -5.23
CA ASN A 519 15.02 6.86 -4.89
C ASN A 519 15.37 8.33 -4.70
N ILE A 520 15.26 9.13 -5.76
CA ILE A 520 15.01 10.56 -5.60
C ILE A 520 13.57 10.74 -5.10
N TYR A 521 13.41 11.33 -3.92
CA TYR A 521 12.11 11.57 -3.30
C TYR A 521 11.49 12.88 -3.76
N GLY A 522 12.32 13.85 -4.17
CA GLY A 522 11.79 15.15 -4.51
C GLY A 522 12.83 16.25 -4.61
N ILE A 523 12.31 17.47 -4.71
CA ILE A 523 13.08 18.71 -4.75
C ILE A 523 12.74 19.53 -3.51
N SER A 524 13.74 20.23 -2.98
CA SER A 524 13.56 21.25 -1.95
C SER A 524 14.32 22.52 -2.32
N HIS A 525 14.01 23.62 -1.64
CA HIS A 525 14.70 24.90 -1.77
C HIS A 525 15.08 25.43 -0.41
N ASN A 526 16.37 25.71 -0.20
CA ASN A 526 16.84 26.29 1.04
C ASN A 526 16.64 27.81 1.02
N PRO A 527 15.72 28.37 1.83
CA PRO A 527 15.39 29.79 1.79
C PRO A 527 16.53 30.70 2.30
N TYR A 528 17.50 30.15 3.04
CA TYR A 528 18.62 30.93 3.58
C TYR A 528 19.76 31.09 2.58
N THR A 529 20.00 30.04 1.78
CA THR A 529 21.11 30.02 0.79
C THR A 529 20.65 30.19 -0.64
N ASN A 530 19.34 30.16 -0.87
CA ASN A 530 18.66 30.19 -2.17
C ASN A 530 18.99 29.01 -3.11
N ASN A 531 19.77 28.03 -2.66
CA ASN A 531 20.10 26.84 -3.45
C ASN A 531 18.94 25.83 -3.48
N TYR A 532 18.75 25.20 -4.65
CA TYR A 532 17.90 24.02 -4.77
C TYR A 532 18.64 22.76 -4.29
N ILE A 533 17.85 21.81 -3.80
CA ILE A 533 18.31 20.58 -3.17
C ILE A 533 17.56 19.42 -3.83
N LEU A 534 18.28 18.39 -4.25
CA LEU A 534 17.67 17.09 -4.55
C LEU A 534 17.63 16.27 -3.27
N VAL A 535 16.45 15.74 -2.95
CA VAL A 535 16.21 14.93 -1.75
C VAL A 535 16.16 13.49 -2.20
N MET A 536 17.07 12.67 -1.67
CA MET A 536 17.25 11.30 -2.17
C MET A 536 17.63 10.32 -1.07
N GLU A 537 17.52 9.04 -1.40
CA GLU A 537 18.12 7.94 -0.64
C GLU A 537 19.63 8.15 -0.50
N TRP A 538 20.24 7.53 0.50
CA TRP A 538 21.66 7.74 0.79
C TRP A 538 22.56 7.36 -0.38
N THR A 539 23.35 8.31 -0.87
CA THR A 539 24.36 8.11 -1.92
C THR A 539 25.76 8.43 -1.42
N SER A 540 26.78 7.94 -2.13
CA SER A 540 28.18 8.21 -1.83
C SER A 540 28.57 9.67 -2.09
N GLY A 541 27.76 10.41 -2.86
CA GLY A 541 28.10 11.74 -3.36
C GLY A 541 29.12 11.73 -4.50
N ASN A 542 29.47 10.55 -5.03
CA ASN A 542 30.35 10.35 -6.17
C ASN A 542 29.64 9.49 -7.24
N GLU A 543 29.36 10.10 -8.39
CA GLU A 543 28.61 9.46 -9.49
C GLU A 543 29.21 8.11 -9.93
N LYS A 544 30.55 7.98 -9.97
CA LYS A 544 31.19 6.71 -10.37
C LYS A 544 31.03 5.60 -9.33
N ILE A 545 30.99 5.94 -8.04
CA ILE A 545 30.76 4.97 -6.97
C ILE A 545 29.27 4.61 -6.93
N ASP A 546 28.38 5.58 -7.09
CA ASP A 546 26.95 5.35 -7.15
C ASP A 546 26.56 4.47 -8.36
N ASP A 547 27.17 4.71 -9.53
CA ASP A 547 27.00 3.88 -10.73
C ASP A 547 27.54 2.46 -10.51
N PHE A 548 28.68 2.33 -9.83
CA PHE A 548 29.25 1.02 -9.52
C PHE A 548 28.41 0.22 -8.52
N ILE A 549 27.89 0.88 -7.49
CA ILE A 549 26.97 0.26 -6.52
C ILE A 549 25.74 -0.26 -7.25
N GLN A 550 25.15 0.53 -8.15
CA GLN A 550 24.01 0.09 -8.98
C GLN A 550 24.37 -1.08 -9.91
N GLU A 551 25.53 -1.03 -10.57
CA GLU A 551 26.04 -2.16 -11.38
C GLU A 551 26.12 -3.45 -10.53
N MET A 552 26.49 -3.30 -9.26
CA MET A 552 26.62 -4.41 -8.32
C MET A 552 25.27 -4.93 -7.82
N GLU A 553 24.33 -4.04 -7.50
CA GLU A 553 22.97 -4.39 -7.08
C GLU A 553 22.22 -5.14 -8.20
N LEU A 554 22.43 -4.79 -9.47
CA LEU A 554 21.80 -5.47 -10.62
C LEU A 554 22.27 -6.91 -10.82
N LYS A 555 23.39 -7.31 -10.21
CA LYS A 555 23.95 -8.67 -10.29
C LYS A 555 23.44 -9.61 -9.19
N VAL A 556 22.56 -9.14 -8.31
CA VAL A 556 21.87 -9.96 -7.30
C VAL A 556 20.80 -10.82 -8.00
N ILE A 557 20.86 -12.15 -7.87
CA ILE A 557 20.07 -13.09 -8.68
C ILE A 557 19.17 -14.00 -7.83
N GLU A 558 19.48 -14.29 -6.56
CA GLU A 558 18.76 -15.31 -5.77
C GLU A 558 18.31 -14.85 -4.35
N GLU A 559 17.41 -15.65 -3.74
CA GLU A 559 16.90 -15.49 -2.36
C GLU A 559 18.05 -15.43 -1.32
N GLU A 560 17.91 -14.57 -0.30
CA GLU A 560 18.90 -14.34 0.77
C GLU A 560 20.25 -13.72 0.33
N ASP A 561 20.37 -13.26 -0.92
CA ASP A 561 21.55 -12.53 -1.38
C ASP A 561 21.74 -11.23 -0.55
N LEU A 562 23.00 -10.97 -0.18
CA LEU A 562 23.42 -9.72 0.44
C LEU A 562 23.45 -8.63 -0.63
N VAL A 563 23.05 -7.42 -0.26
CA VAL A 563 23.04 -6.29 -1.21
C VAL A 563 24.26 -5.42 -0.97
N PHE A 564 24.99 -5.16 -2.05
CA PHE A 564 26.14 -4.27 -2.04
C PHE A 564 25.65 -2.82 -1.92
N GLU A 565 25.82 -2.19 -0.76
CA GLU A 565 25.27 -0.85 -0.48
C GLU A 565 26.35 0.22 -0.24
N TRP A 566 25.96 1.49 -0.28
CA TRP A 566 26.74 2.53 0.38
C TRP A 566 26.48 2.50 1.89
N ILE A 567 27.53 2.32 2.69
CA ILE A 567 27.42 2.24 4.15
C ILE A 567 27.92 3.55 4.77
N PRO A 568 27.06 4.35 5.43
CA PRO A 568 27.51 5.55 6.11
C PRO A 568 28.53 5.25 7.21
N TYR A 569 29.63 5.99 7.26
CA TYR A 569 30.73 5.73 8.21
C TYR A 569 30.29 5.68 9.69
N ASN A 570 29.25 6.46 10.04
CA ASN A 570 28.69 6.50 11.40
C ASN A 570 27.97 5.20 11.83
N GLN A 571 27.80 4.25 10.92
CA GLN A 571 27.30 2.91 11.22
C GLN A 571 28.35 2.03 11.90
N PHE A 572 29.63 2.41 11.86
CA PHE A 572 30.70 1.64 12.48
C PHE A 572 30.98 2.09 13.91
N ASN A 573 31.10 1.13 14.83
CA ASN A 573 31.46 1.32 16.22
C ASN A 573 32.68 0.49 16.59
N LYS A 574 33.36 0.86 17.69
CA LYS A 574 34.52 0.14 18.24
C LYS A 574 35.60 -0.12 17.17
N ILE A 575 35.87 0.88 16.34
CA ILE A 575 36.86 0.78 15.27
C ILE A 575 38.25 0.61 15.89
N LYS A 576 38.95 -0.48 15.55
CA LYS A 576 40.29 -0.80 16.06
C LYS A 576 41.20 -1.20 14.90
N GLU A 577 42.35 -0.54 14.80
CA GLU A 577 43.39 -0.87 13.82
C GLU A 577 43.97 -2.26 14.12
N ILE A 578 44.13 -3.06 13.07
CA ILE A 578 44.64 -4.44 13.14
C ILE A 578 46.01 -4.51 12.47
N SER A 579 46.12 -3.91 11.28
CA SER A 579 47.35 -3.89 10.53
C SER A 579 47.40 -2.68 9.61
N LYS A 580 48.62 -2.23 9.33
CA LYS A 580 48.92 -1.15 8.40
C LYS A 580 50.08 -1.60 7.53
N ASP A 581 49.86 -1.65 6.23
CA ASP A 581 50.92 -1.95 5.27
C ASP A 581 50.80 -1.07 4.02
N GLY A 582 51.76 -0.16 3.87
CA GLY A 582 51.82 0.79 2.77
C GLY A 582 50.53 1.64 2.65
N PRO A 583 49.89 1.71 1.47
CA PRO A 583 48.68 2.50 1.25
C PRO A 583 47.39 1.83 1.76
N ILE A 584 47.48 0.67 2.41
CA ILE A 584 46.33 -0.10 2.89
C ILE A 584 46.40 -0.26 4.41
N SER A 585 45.31 0.06 5.09
CA SER A 585 45.15 -0.22 6.52
C SER A 585 43.89 -1.05 6.77
N ILE A 586 43.95 -2.04 7.66
CA ILE A 586 42.83 -2.91 8.00
C ILE A 586 42.42 -2.63 9.44
N TYR A 587 41.13 -2.37 9.62
CA TYR A 587 40.50 -2.14 10.93
C TYR A 587 39.40 -3.18 11.16
N SER A 588 39.14 -3.52 12.42
CA SER A 588 37.92 -4.20 12.85
C SER A 588 36.91 -3.17 13.31
N ALA A 589 35.63 -3.42 13.05
CA ALA A 589 34.54 -2.60 13.56
C ALA A 589 33.28 -3.45 13.79
N ILE A 590 32.34 -2.89 14.56
CA ILE A 590 30.96 -3.37 14.64
C ILE A 590 30.12 -2.54 13.67
N TYR A 591 29.55 -3.17 12.64
CA TYR A 591 28.55 -2.57 11.76
C TYR A 591 27.18 -2.65 12.43
N LYS A 592 26.61 -1.50 12.78
CA LYS A 592 25.26 -1.38 13.33
C LYS A 592 24.21 -1.69 12.28
N ASP A 593 23.12 -2.32 12.70
CA ASP A 593 21.94 -2.65 11.89
C ASP A 593 22.17 -3.69 10.77
N GLY A 594 23.43 -4.06 10.52
CA GLY A 594 23.83 -5.11 9.59
C GLY A 594 23.56 -4.76 8.11
N PRO A 595 23.90 -5.67 7.19
CA PRO A 595 23.70 -5.48 5.76
C PRO A 595 22.22 -5.57 5.38
N ILE A 596 21.91 -5.09 4.19
CA ILE A 596 20.63 -5.28 3.52
C ILE A 596 20.57 -6.70 2.94
N VAL A 597 19.44 -7.38 3.13
CA VAL A 597 19.13 -8.73 2.66
C VAL A 597 17.85 -8.70 1.82
N VAL A 598 17.78 -9.54 0.79
CA VAL A 598 16.58 -9.71 -0.06
C VAL A 598 15.73 -10.89 0.45
N ASP A 599 14.42 -10.68 0.58
CA ASP A 599 13.41 -11.71 0.92
C ASP A 599 12.17 -11.57 0.04
N ASP A 600 11.61 -12.71 -0.36
CA ASP A 600 10.48 -12.79 -1.29
C ASP A 600 9.17 -12.21 -0.75
N TYR A 601 8.99 -12.16 0.57
CA TYR A 601 7.77 -11.71 1.21
C TYR A 601 7.83 -10.22 1.60
N TYR A 602 9.01 -9.74 2.03
CA TYR A 602 9.21 -8.38 2.53
C TYR A 602 10.00 -7.47 1.58
N GLY A 603 10.57 -8.00 0.49
CA GLY A 603 11.52 -7.30 -0.34
C GLY A 603 12.87 -7.11 0.36
N MET A 604 13.50 -5.96 0.17
CA MET A 604 14.82 -5.68 0.75
C MET A 604 14.70 -5.06 2.15
N TYR A 605 15.36 -5.65 3.15
CA TYR A 605 15.32 -5.16 4.53
C TYR A 605 16.69 -5.25 5.20
N LYS A 606 16.95 -4.36 6.17
CA LYS A 606 18.16 -4.46 7.02
C LYS A 606 17.97 -5.58 8.04
N SER A 607 18.99 -6.43 8.19
CA SER A 607 18.94 -7.58 9.10
C SER A 607 18.77 -7.23 10.58
N ARG A 608 18.98 -5.95 10.98
CA ARG A 608 18.89 -5.43 12.37
C ARG A 608 19.82 -6.14 13.37
N ALA A 609 20.79 -6.92 12.88
CA ALA A 609 21.79 -7.59 13.70
C ALA A 609 23.12 -6.84 13.60
N ASN A 610 23.69 -6.45 14.75
CA ASN A 610 25.04 -5.91 14.78
C ASN A 610 26.04 -7.02 14.38
N ILE A 611 26.88 -6.76 13.38
CA ILE A 611 27.87 -7.72 12.91
C ILE A 611 29.29 -7.17 13.00
N ASN A 612 30.26 -8.06 13.20
CA ASN A 612 31.67 -7.70 13.11
C ASN A 612 32.10 -7.65 11.64
N VAL A 613 32.77 -6.56 11.26
CA VAL A 613 33.24 -6.32 9.90
C VAL A 613 34.71 -5.91 9.90
N PHE A 614 35.38 -6.17 8.78
CA PHE A 614 36.67 -5.56 8.47
C PHE A 614 36.48 -4.34 7.57
N LEU A 615 37.21 -3.27 7.89
CA LEU A 615 37.26 -2.03 7.14
C LEU A 615 38.64 -1.93 6.51
N LYS A 616 38.71 -2.14 5.20
CA LYS A 616 39.94 -1.97 4.42
C LYS A 616 40.00 -0.54 3.90
N TYR A 617 40.88 0.27 4.48
CA TYR A 617 41.13 1.65 4.07
C TYR A 617 42.11 1.69 2.91
N LEU A 618 41.80 2.53 1.92
CA LEU A 618 42.67 2.82 0.79
C LEU A 618 43.16 4.27 0.91
N HIS A 619 44.40 4.45 1.38
CA HIS A 619 45.00 5.76 1.63
C HIS A 619 45.73 6.30 0.40
N ASN A 620 45.60 7.61 0.14
CA ASN A 620 46.46 8.42 -0.75
C ASN A 620 46.80 7.75 -2.12
N SER A 621 45.80 7.21 -2.82
CA SER A 621 45.98 6.64 -4.16
C SER A 621 45.36 7.54 -5.22
N GLN A 622 46.13 7.85 -6.27
CA GLN A 622 45.72 8.75 -7.37
C GLN A 622 44.55 8.19 -8.24
N ASN A 623 44.07 6.96 -7.99
CA ASN A 623 43.03 6.26 -8.77
C ASN A 623 42.16 5.34 -7.88
N TYR A 624 41.76 5.81 -6.69
CA TYR A 624 41.07 4.98 -5.69
C TYR A 624 39.79 4.29 -6.19
N ILE A 625 38.97 4.94 -7.03
CA ILE A 625 37.72 4.36 -7.55
C ILE A 625 38.01 3.18 -8.47
N GLU A 626 38.97 3.33 -9.40
CA GLU A 626 39.27 2.29 -10.37
C GLU A 626 39.91 1.07 -9.70
N ILE A 627 40.79 1.30 -8.72
CA ILE A 627 41.39 0.24 -7.91
C ILE A 627 40.31 -0.49 -7.09
N LEU A 628 39.44 0.26 -6.40
CA LEU A 628 38.37 -0.29 -5.56
C LEU A 628 37.36 -1.08 -6.40
N THR A 629 36.88 -0.53 -7.52
CA THR A 629 35.90 -1.19 -8.40
C THR A 629 36.49 -2.43 -9.08
N ASN A 630 37.75 -2.39 -9.52
CA ASN A 630 38.42 -3.57 -10.07
C ASN A 630 38.66 -4.64 -9.00
N GLU A 631 39.01 -4.26 -7.77
CA GLU A 631 39.17 -5.20 -6.65
C GLU A 631 37.85 -5.92 -6.35
N VAL A 632 36.75 -5.17 -6.27
CA VAL A 632 35.40 -5.75 -6.09
C VAL A 632 35.04 -6.65 -7.27
N ARG A 633 35.22 -6.22 -8.52
CA ARG A 633 34.95 -7.05 -9.72
C ARG A 633 35.77 -8.34 -9.75
N LYS A 634 37.03 -8.32 -9.31
CA LYS A 634 37.89 -9.51 -9.22
C LYS A 634 37.37 -10.51 -8.19
N LEU A 635 36.85 -10.02 -7.07
CA LEU A 635 36.26 -10.86 -6.03
C LEU A 635 34.92 -11.49 -6.46
N LEU A 636 34.28 -10.96 -7.50
CA LEU A 636 33.01 -11.44 -8.05
C LEU A 636 33.16 -12.38 -9.25
N THR A 637 34.24 -12.23 -10.03
CA THR A 637 34.44 -13.02 -11.27
C THR A 637 34.91 -14.46 -11.03
N SER A 638 35.22 -14.85 -9.79
CA SER A 638 35.82 -16.16 -9.52
C SER A 638 34.85 -17.32 -9.27
N ILE A 639 33.53 -17.17 -9.44
CA ILE A 639 32.55 -18.23 -9.14
C ILE A 639 31.41 -18.26 -10.16
N PHE A 640 31.11 -19.46 -10.69
CA PHE A 640 29.87 -19.77 -11.42
C PHE A 640 28.67 -19.64 -10.48
N GLY A 641 27.96 -18.52 -10.54
CA GLY A 641 26.54 -18.43 -10.16
C GLY A 641 26.16 -18.59 -8.69
N ILE A 642 27.10 -18.55 -7.73
CA ILE A 642 26.77 -18.46 -6.29
C ILE A 642 27.48 -17.22 -5.73
N SER A 643 26.76 -16.11 -5.65
CA SER A 643 27.19 -14.83 -5.13
C SER A 643 27.27 -14.83 -3.59
N VAL A 644 28.25 -15.54 -3.01
CA VAL A 644 28.55 -15.31 -1.58
C VAL A 644 29.27 -13.96 -1.46
N LEU A 645 28.51 -12.87 -1.40
CA LEU A 645 29.01 -11.51 -1.19
C LEU A 645 29.75 -11.43 0.15
N ARG A 646 31.07 -11.52 0.07
CA ARG A 646 32.01 -11.32 1.20
C ARG A 646 32.25 -9.84 1.51
N ILE A 647 31.62 -8.95 0.74
CA ILE A 647 31.73 -7.49 0.82
C ILE A 647 30.31 -6.94 0.96
N TYR A 648 30.06 -6.16 2.01
CA TYR A 648 28.77 -5.56 2.28
C TYR A 648 28.56 -4.24 1.54
N GLY A 649 29.65 -3.56 1.18
CA GLY A 649 29.54 -2.27 0.55
C GLY A 649 30.79 -1.43 0.63
N ILE A 650 30.61 -0.16 0.27
CA ILE A 650 31.64 0.87 0.29
C ILE A 650 31.26 1.92 1.34
N SER A 651 32.25 2.43 2.05
CA SER A 651 32.11 3.60 2.92
C SER A 651 33.21 4.62 2.61
N GLN A 652 33.13 5.80 3.22
CA GLN A 652 34.19 6.80 3.16
C GLN A 652 34.37 7.42 4.54
N ASN A 653 35.63 7.50 4.98
CA ASN A 653 35.96 8.22 6.21
C ASN A 653 35.70 9.73 6.00
N PRO A 654 34.84 10.37 6.80
CA PRO A 654 34.48 11.77 6.62
C PRO A 654 35.64 12.75 6.92
N ASP A 655 36.61 12.33 7.72
CA ASP A 655 37.73 13.17 8.16
C ASP A 655 38.90 13.10 7.16
N THR A 656 39.21 11.90 6.67
CA THR A 656 40.34 11.70 5.74
C THR A 656 39.92 11.67 4.27
N SER A 657 38.62 11.51 3.99
CA SER A 657 38.06 11.25 2.65
C SER A 657 38.54 9.93 2.00
N ASP A 658 39.21 9.06 2.75
CA ASP A 658 39.63 7.74 2.27
C ASP A 658 38.42 6.82 2.07
N TYR A 659 38.41 6.10 0.95
CA TYR A 659 37.39 5.07 0.71
C TYR A 659 37.73 3.79 1.48
N ILE A 660 36.67 3.14 1.94
CA ILE A 660 36.71 1.97 2.80
C ILE A 660 35.90 0.86 2.14
N LEU A 661 36.50 -0.31 1.99
CA LEU A 661 35.79 -1.53 1.60
C LEU A 661 35.33 -2.26 2.86
N VAL A 662 34.03 -2.57 2.95
CA VAL A 662 33.42 -3.17 4.14
C VAL A 662 33.21 -4.65 3.91
N GLN A 663 33.90 -5.50 4.69
CA GLN A 663 34.01 -6.93 4.43
C GLN A 663 33.54 -7.77 5.62
N ARG A 664 33.07 -8.99 5.33
CA ARG A 664 32.62 -9.98 6.33
C ARG A 664 33.79 -10.57 7.12
N ASN A 665 33.63 -10.71 8.44
CA ASN A 665 34.60 -11.29 9.35
C ASN A 665 34.33 -12.80 9.55
N PHE A 666 35.25 -13.69 9.17
CA PHE A 666 35.07 -15.14 9.35
C PHE A 666 35.86 -15.75 10.52
N THR A 667 37.05 -15.26 10.88
CA THR A 667 37.92 -15.95 11.85
C THR A 667 38.79 -14.99 12.67
N SER A 668 39.38 -15.51 13.76
CA SER A 668 40.40 -14.78 14.52
C SER A 668 41.65 -14.54 13.64
N MET A 669 42.43 -13.51 13.92
CA MET A 669 43.67 -13.21 13.20
C MET A 669 44.89 -13.72 13.99
N SER A 670 45.93 -14.14 13.28
CA SER A 670 47.18 -14.60 13.88
C SER A 670 48.05 -13.45 14.40
N GLY A 671 47.86 -12.23 13.86
CA GLY A 671 48.76 -11.10 14.07
C GLY A 671 50.01 -11.14 13.20
N ASN A 672 50.16 -12.17 12.34
CA ASN A 672 51.20 -12.27 11.33
C ASN A 672 50.60 -12.14 9.93
N LYS A 673 50.87 -11.00 9.26
CA LYS A 673 50.31 -10.68 7.95
C LYS A 673 50.44 -11.83 6.93
N LYS A 674 51.59 -12.51 6.88
CA LYS A 674 51.84 -13.55 5.89
C LYS A 674 51.01 -14.82 6.15
N ILE A 675 50.76 -15.15 7.41
CA ILE A 675 49.85 -16.24 7.79
C ILE A 675 48.40 -15.82 7.52
N ASP A 676 48.04 -14.58 7.85
CA ASP A 676 46.69 -14.07 7.63
C ASP A 676 46.35 -13.99 6.14
N ASP A 677 47.28 -13.53 5.30
CA ASP A 677 47.16 -13.52 3.84
C ASP A 677 46.99 -14.94 3.29
N PHE A 678 47.72 -15.92 3.83
CA PHE A 678 47.60 -17.32 3.44
C PHE A 678 46.27 -17.95 3.87
N ILE A 679 45.82 -17.68 5.09
CA ILE A 679 44.50 -18.11 5.58
C ILE A 679 43.41 -17.53 4.67
N GLN A 680 43.47 -16.23 4.35
CA GLN A 680 42.54 -15.58 3.45
C GLN A 680 42.59 -16.18 2.04
N GLU A 681 43.79 -16.46 1.51
CA GLU A 681 43.97 -17.11 0.20
C GLU A 681 43.27 -18.47 0.14
N ILE A 682 43.33 -19.26 1.22
CA ILE A 682 42.66 -20.57 1.29
C ILE A 682 41.16 -20.41 1.44
N GLN A 683 40.70 -19.52 2.33
CA GLN A 683 39.28 -19.25 2.51
C GLN A 683 38.61 -18.77 1.22
N LEU A 684 39.35 -18.08 0.33
CA LEU A 684 38.89 -17.68 -1.00
C LEU A 684 38.69 -18.85 -1.98
N LYS A 685 39.30 -20.01 -1.74
CA LYS A 685 39.21 -21.19 -2.60
C LYS A 685 38.07 -22.15 -2.23
N ILE A 686 37.37 -21.91 -1.11
CA ILE A 686 36.22 -22.71 -0.67
C ILE A 686 35.07 -22.53 -1.66
N SER A 687 34.61 -23.63 -2.25
CA SER A 687 33.68 -23.60 -3.39
C SER A 687 32.42 -24.47 -3.22
N ASN A 688 32.40 -25.39 -2.25
CA ASN A 688 31.27 -26.29 -2.03
C ASN A 688 30.62 -26.13 -0.65
N PHE A 689 29.34 -26.50 -0.56
CA PHE A 689 28.65 -26.65 0.70
C PHE A 689 29.27 -27.79 1.52
N ASP A 690 29.25 -27.62 2.84
CA ASP A 690 29.83 -28.50 3.86
C ASP A 690 31.37 -28.58 3.86
N GLU A 691 32.04 -27.66 3.15
CA GLU A 691 33.50 -27.46 3.28
C GLU A 691 33.87 -26.78 4.60
N ILE A 692 34.95 -27.27 5.20
CA ILE A 692 35.52 -26.74 6.43
C ILE A 692 36.35 -25.49 6.14
N VAL A 693 36.10 -24.43 6.91
CA VAL A 693 36.82 -23.16 6.81
C VAL A 693 38.19 -23.30 7.47
N PHE A 694 39.26 -23.13 6.68
CA PHE A 694 40.62 -23.01 7.21
C PHE A 694 40.75 -21.73 8.03
N GLU A 695 41.11 -21.84 9.32
CA GLU A 695 41.14 -20.69 10.22
C GLU A 695 42.40 -20.57 11.09
N TRP A 696 42.60 -19.40 11.67
CA TRP A 696 43.47 -19.28 12.83
C TRP A 696 42.71 -19.73 14.08
N ILE A 697 43.29 -20.69 14.81
CA ILE A 697 42.68 -21.29 15.98
C ILE A 697 43.42 -20.76 17.23
N PRO A 698 42.79 -19.91 18.05
CA PRO A 698 43.38 -19.46 19.30
C PRO A 698 43.75 -20.66 20.20
N TYR A 699 45.00 -20.71 20.65
CA TYR A 699 45.52 -21.86 21.40
C TYR A 699 44.74 -22.15 22.69
N ASN A 700 44.16 -21.13 23.31
CA ASN A 700 43.31 -21.28 24.49
C ASN A 700 41.99 -22.04 24.25
N GLN A 701 41.64 -22.35 23.00
CA GLN A 701 40.51 -23.21 22.66
C GLN A 701 40.88 -24.71 22.60
N LEU A 702 42.16 -25.03 22.77
CA LEU A 702 42.70 -26.39 22.74
C LEU A 702 43.04 -26.81 24.19
N TYR A 703 42.41 -27.88 24.67
CA TYR A 703 42.61 -28.39 26.04
C TYR A 703 42.74 -29.93 26.04
N GLU A 704 43.10 -30.51 27.19
CA GLU A 704 43.46 -31.94 27.31
C GLU A 704 44.54 -32.36 26.30
N ILE A 705 45.60 -31.54 26.20
CA ILE A 705 46.68 -31.76 25.24
C ILE A 705 47.58 -32.90 25.71
N ASN A 706 47.57 -34.04 25.02
CA ASN A 706 48.36 -35.22 25.37
C ASN A 706 49.34 -35.59 24.25
N GLU A 707 50.60 -35.85 24.58
CA GLU A 707 51.60 -36.29 23.59
C GLU A 707 51.28 -37.71 23.12
N ILE A 708 51.23 -37.91 21.80
CA ILE A 708 50.93 -39.21 21.19
C ILE A 708 52.23 -39.87 20.73
N LYS A 709 53.02 -39.14 19.96
CA LYS A 709 54.23 -39.66 19.32
C LYS A 709 55.20 -38.53 19.02
N LYS A 710 56.49 -38.82 19.22
CA LYS A 710 57.60 -37.97 18.83
C LYS A 710 58.39 -38.66 17.73
N ASN A 711 58.46 -38.07 16.55
CA ASN A 711 59.19 -38.63 15.42
C ASN A 711 60.10 -37.56 14.80
N GLY A 712 61.39 -37.61 15.11
CA GLY A 712 62.37 -36.65 14.60
C GLY A 712 61.99 -35.19 14.89
N SER A 713 61.72 -34.42 13.83
CA SER A 713 61.41 -32.98 13.88
C SER A 713 59.92 -32.66 14.10
N ILE A 714 59.05 -33.66 14.31
CA ILE A 714 57.61 -33.44 14.57
C ILE A 714 57.20 -34.15 15.85
N THR A 715 56.51 -33.43 16.73
CA THR A 715 55.79 -34.02 17.87
C THR A 715 54.31 -33.86 17.66
N VAL A 716 53.57 -34.95 17.77
CA VAL A 716 52.11 -34.99 17.55
C VAL A 716 51.42 -35.12 18.89
N TYR A 717 50.47 -34.24 19.15
CA TYR A 717 49.63 -34.27 20.34
C TYR A 717 48.16 -34.48 19.95
N SER A 718 47.37 -35.07 20.83
CA SER A 718 45.92 -34.98 20.78
C SER A 718 45.47 -33.75 21.55
N ALA A 719 44.37 -33.14 21.14
CA ALA A 719 43.71 -32.10 21.92
C ALA A 719 42.21 -32.10 21.65
N ILE A 720 41.44 -31.60 22.60
CA ILE A 720 40.03 -31.29 22.41
C ILE A 720 39.93 -29.82 22.01
N TRP A 721 39.30 -29.55 20.86
CA TRP A 721 38.97 -28.22 20.40
C TRP A 721 37.53 -27.88 20.76
N GLU A 722 37.36 -27.00 21.75
CA GLU A 722 36.07 -26.66 22.37
C GLU A 722 34.99 -26.26 21.36
N ASN A 723 35.34 -25.36 20.44
CA ASN A 723 34.39 -24.72 19.55
C ASN A 723 34.23 -25.39 18.19
N GLY A 724 35.08 -26.38 17.86
CA GLY A 724 35.06 -27.07 16.58
C GLY A 724 35.27 -26.17 15.34
N PRO A 725 35.37 -26.78 14.14
CA PRO A 725 35.56 -26.07 12.88
C PRO A 725 34.34 -25.26 12.45
N PHE A 726 34.57 -24.17 11.73
CA PHE A 726 33.52 -23.49 10.98
C PHE A 726 33.16 -24.26 9.70
N ILE A 727 31.87 -24.47 9.46
CA ILE A 727 31.33 -25.17 8.30
C ILE A 727 30.28 -24.31 7.61
N LEU A 728 30.33 -24.24 6.28
CA LEU A 728 29.30 -23.61 5.44
C LEU A 728 28.17 -24.62 5.17
N ARG A 729 27.00 -24.51 5.82
CA ARG A 729 25.91 -25.49 5.64
C ARG A 729 24.95 -25.11 4.50
N LYS A 730 24.53 -26.12 3.72
CA LYS A 730 23.63 -25.99 2.55
C LYS A 730 22.24 -25.42 2.88
N ASN A 731 21.67 -25.76 4.03
CA ASN A 731 20.23 -25.53 4.24
C ASN A 731 19.86 -24.08 4.61
N ASN A 732 20.81 -23.25 5.04
CA ASN A 732 20.55 -21.88 5.52
C ASN A 732 21.60 -20.85 5.07
N TYR A 733 22.50 -21.21 4.13
CA TYR A 733 23.62 -20.36 3.68
C TYR A 733 24.42 -19.67 4.81
N LYS A 734 24.45 -20.33 5.99
CA LYS A 734 25.01 -19.79 7.24
C LYS A 734 26.20 -20.61 7.64
N TYR A 735 27.27 -19.90 8.00
CA TYR A 735 28.40 -20.48 8.69
C TYR A 735 27.98 -20.83 10.11
N THR A 736 28.20 -22.08 10.48
CA THR A 736 27.96 -22.57 11.84
C THR A 736 29.23 -23.19 12.35
N ARG A 737 29.53 -22.97 13.64
CA ARG A 737 30.56 -23.78 14.30
C ARG A 737 30.00 -25.18 14.52
N ASP A 738 30.79 -26.18 14.20
CA ASP A 738 30.49 -27.55 14.57
C ASP A 738 30.63 -27.73 16.09
N SER A 739 30.20 -28.88 16.59
CA SER A 739 30.43 -29.28 17.98
C SER A 739 31.91 -29.52 18.27
N THR A 740 32.25 -29.56 19.56
CA THR A 740 33.58 -29.89 20.08
C THR A 740 34.19 -31.11 19.37
N LYS A 741 35.44 -30.99 18.91
CA LYS A 741 36.14 -32.07 18.19
C LYS A 741 37.49 -32.41 18.79
N THR A 742 37.83 -33.69 18.75
CA THR A 742 39.21 -34.13 18.94
C THR A 742 40.02 -33.82 17.68
N VAL A 743 41.17 -33.18 17.86
CA VAL A 743 42.08 -32.75 16.79
C VAL A 743 43.49 -33.27 17.06
N ALA A 744 44.27 -33.45 15.99
CA ALA A 744 45.70 -33.71 16.10
C ALA A 744 46.48 -32.40 15.97
N LEU A 745 47.43 -32.16 16.87
CA LEU A 745 48.29 -30.98 16.89
C LEU A 745 49.70 -31.38 16.46
N ASN A 746 50.12 -30.94 15.28
CA ASN A 746 51.47 -31.16 14.80
C ASN A 746 52.38 -29.99 15.20
N TYR A 747 53.29 -30.24 16.13
CA TYR A 747 54.36 -29.33 16.53
C TYR A 747 55.59 -29.57 15.69
N LEU A 748 56.00 -28.57 14.91
CA LEU A 748 57.20 -28.60 14.08
C LEU A 748 58.41 -28.13 14.91
N HIS A 749 59.23 -29.04 15.39
CA HIS A 749 60.47 -28.70 16.11
C HIS A 749 61.54 -28.22 15.12
N ASN A 750 62.14 -27.07 15.42
CA ASN A 750 62.98 -26.22 14.54
C ASN A 750 62.21 -25.22 13.63
N SER A 751 60.93 -24.95 13.87
CA SER A 751 60.20 -23.86 13.20
C SER A 751 60.52 -22.46 13.74
N GLN A 752 61.54 -22.30 14.59
CA GLN A 752 62.06 -20.96 14.91
C GLN A 752 62.63 -20.35 13.62
N ASN A 753 61.77 -19.59 12.92
CA ASN A 753 62.04 -18.55 11.93
C ASN A 753 61.84 -18.85 10.43
N SER A 754 60.81 -19.61 10.04
CA SER A 754 60.23 -19.34 8.72
C SER A 754 58.74 -19.64 8.62
N VAL A 755 57.95 -18.57 8.52
CA VAL A 755 56.52 -18.63 8.15
C VAL A 755 56.34 -19.32 6.80
N ASP A 756 57.33 -19.25 5.89
CA ASP A 756 57.28 -19.96 4.61
C ASP A 756 57.31 -21.47 4.78
N SER A 757 58.11 -22.00 5.71
CA SER A 757 58.16 -23.43 5.97
C SER A 757 56.82 -23.94 6.53
N LEU A 758 56.18 -23.16 7.41
CA LEU A 758 54.86 -23.48 7.96
C LEU A 758 53.79 -23.50 6.86
N ILE A 759 53.77 -22.46 6.01
CA ILE A 759 52.81 -22.36 4.90
C ILE A 759 53.02 -23.51 3.90
N ASN A 760 54.26 -23.82 3.55
CA ASN A 760 54.57 -24.92 2.65
C ASN A 760 54.17 -26.28 3.25
N GLU A 761 54.31 -26.46 4.55
CA GLU A 761 53.83 -27.66 5.24
C GLU A 761 52.30 -27.73 5.24
N ALA A 762 51.61 -26.64 5.58
CA ALA A 762 50.15 -26.56 5.55
C ALA A 762 49.58 -26.87 4.16
N LYS A 763 50.24 -26.40 3.08
CA LYS A 763 49.85 -26.68 1.70
C LYS A 763 49.81 -28.17 1.35
N LYS A 764 50.62 -29.02 2.00
CA LYS A 764 50.62 -30.47 1.77
C LYS A 764 49.30 -31.12 2.22
N TYR A 765 48.67 -30.57 3.25
CA TYR A 765 47.40 -31.07 3.80
C TYR A 765 46.17 -30.49 3.10
N LEU A 766 46.37 -29.59 2.12
CA LEU A 766 45.31 -28.93 1.34
C LEU A 766 45.12 -29.54 -0.06
N THR A 767 45.87 -30.60 -0.43
CA THR A 767 45.75 -31.26 -1.75
C THR A 767 44.57 -32.23 -1.78
N LYS A 768 43.64 -32.02 -2.72
CA LYS A 768 42.40 -32.79 -2.90
C LYS A 768 42.65 -34.29 -3.10
N SER A 769 41.98 -35.16 -2.32
CA SER A 769 41.77 -36.56 -2.70
C SER A 769 40.74 -36.66 -3.84
N TRP A 770 40.71 -37.78 -4.55
CA TRP A 770 39.94 -38.00 -5.78
C TRP A 770 38.41 -37.89 -5.61
N ASP A 771 37.94 -37.78 -4.37
CA ASP A 771 36.55 -38.01 -3.94
C ASP A 771 35.86 -36.71 -3.47
N GLY A 772 36.55 -35.56 -3.56
CA GLY A 772 35.91 -34.24 -3.43
C GLY A 772 35.50 -33.81 -2.02
N ALA A 773 35.91 -34.50 -0.96
CA ALA A 773 35.68 -34.06 0.42
C ALA A 773 36.90 -34.25 1.33
N ASN A 774 37.12 -33.27 2.20
CA ASN A 774 38.08 -33.14 3.30
C ASN A 774 39.48 -32.58 3.00
N ASN A 775 39.69 -31.34 3.43
CA ASN A 775 41.01 -30.86 3.84
C ASN A 775 41.38 -31.59 5.14
N ASP A 776 42.57 -32.18 5.19
CA ASP A 776 43.07 -32.87 6.40
C ASP A 776 43.52 -31.91 7.51
N ILE A 777 43.36 -30.60 7.27
CA ILE A 777 43.78 -29.51 8.13
C ILE A 777 42.61 -28.56 8.41
N TYR A 778 42.42 -28.26 9.70
CA TYR A 778 41.46 -27.29 10.20
C TYR A 778 42.01 -25.87 10.21
N GLY A 779 43.31 -25.72 10.46
CA GLY A 779 43.90 -24.40 10.60
C GLY A 779 45.29 -24.38 11.22
N ILE A 780 45.69 -23.19 11.64
CA ILE A 780 46.98 -22.91 12.27
C ILE A 780 46.73 -22.35 13.66
N SER A 781 47.56 -22.74 14.62
CA SER A 781 47.60 -22.17 15.97
C SER A 781 49.04 -21.80 16.35
N GLN A 782 49.23 -21.15 17.49
CA GLN A 782 50.55 -20.86 18.05
C GLN A 782 50.53 -21.07 19.55
N ASN A 783 51.49 -21.85 20.05
CA ASN A 783 51.66 -22.05 21.47
C ASN A 783 52.18 -20.76 22.11
N PRO A 784 51.45 -20.13 23.05
CA PRO A 784 51.83 -18.85 23.64
C PRO A 784 53.07 -18.95 24.54
N ASN A 785 53.38 -20.14 25.06
CA ASN A 785 54.53 -20.35 25.96
C ASN A 785 55.83 -20.59 25.19
N THR A 786 55.76 -21.20 24.00
CA THR A 786 56.96 -21.55 23.20
C THR A 786 57.10 -20.75 21.91
N ASN A 787 56.08 -19.97 21.54
CA ASN A 787 55.93 -19.26 20.26
C ASN A 787 55.99 -20.15 19.01
N ASN A 788 55.95 -21.47 19.18
CA ASN A 788 55.96 -22.41 18.07
C ASN A 788 54.59 -22.46 17.40
N TYR A 789 54.59 -22.41 16.07
CA TYR A 789 53.37 -22.61 15.28
C TYR A 789 52.99 -24.08 15.24
N ILE A 790 51.68 -24.32 15.22
CA ILE A 790 51.06 -25.65 15.29
C ILE A 790 50.10 -25.77 14.12
N LEU A 791 50.16 -26.90 13.40
CA LEU A 791 49.10 -27.26 12.46
C LEU A 791 48.03 -28.06 13.19
N VAL A 792 46.77 -27.68 13.03
CA VAL A 792 45.61 -28.35 13.65
C VAL A 792 44.94 -29.22 12.59
N LEU A 793 45.02 -30.54 12.76
CA LEU A 793 44.64 -31.54 11.77
C LEU A 793 43.43 -32.37 12.19
N VAL A 794 42.78 -33.01 11.21
CA VAL A 794 41.69 -33.98 11.42
C VAL A 794 42.22 -35.24 12.12
N TRP A 795 41.51 -35.71 13.15
CA TRP A 795 41.94 -36.85 13.99
C TRP A 795 42.02 -38.20 13.25
N THR A 796 41.15 -38.45 12.27
CA THR A 796 40.94 -39.77 11.67
C THR A 796 42.11 -40.31 10.83
N ASN A 797 43.08 -39.47 10.44
CA ASN A 797 44.19 -39.87 9.56
C ASN A 797 45.43 -40.43 10.30
N TRP A 798 45.39 -40.56 11.63
CA TRP A 798 46.52 -41.08 12.43
C TRP A 798 46.34 -42.51 12.93
N LEU A 799 45.22 -43.18 12.60
CA LEU A 799 45.00 -44.60 12.90
C LEU A 799 45.55 -45.53 11.81
N SER A 800 46.10 -45.00 10.71
CA SER A 800 46.54 -45.78 9.54
C SER A 800 48.03 -45.65 9.18
N TRP A 801 48.89 -45.16 10.08
CA TRP A 801 50.35 -45.05 9.90
C TRP A 801 51.17 -45.67 11.03
#